data_AF-A0AA51ZWY3-F1
#
_entry.id   AF-A0AA51ZWY3-F1
#
_cell.length_a   1.000
_cell.length_b   1.000
_cell.length_c   1.000
_cell.angle_alpha   90.00
_cell.angle_beta   90.00
_cell.angle_gamma   90.00
#
_symmetry.space_group_name_H-M   'P 1'
#
loop_
_entity.id
_entity.type
_entity.pdbx_description
1 polymer ?
#
loop_
_entity_poly.entity_id
_entity_poly.type
_entity_poly.pdbx_seq_one_letter_code
_entity_poly.pdbx_strand_id
1 'polypeptide(L)'
;MKTNSRLNLLLFLISILIFTNCKRDEEGIDAIITISDTSLSIDENSNEDVIIGSINASTSFGEIIFSIDSQSPEGAIEINPATGEINIADASIFDFENHQTITATVSAAVEDESESANLIITINDMPETVTTSSFIIDLDENPDANISIGTVSAITDGNVDLVYNLLPDLNGNALAIDENTGELSVAKPSDFDYEINPILMAYYQAENGVVTAKDTIIINLKDITETINLAPFSTTINENPSTDQVLGTVTASSDAGATLTYSILSSEDATAFNINNTTGELSVADPIQFDFETKPKLTASYEVSNGTVRAQSTITVNLNDVAEAITASPFTATIDENPAANQVLGSVNATSSDGTSLTYSLVADGDASAFAINTSSGELTVADIAKFDFETNPTLTTIYEATNGTTTAQGSITITLNDLAEGVTANAFTVTIDENPAANQVLGKVSATTADGTSLTYSLVADGDASAFAINASSGELTVADVAQFDFETNPILTATYEVSNGTESAQGSIAVNLNDVNETITANDFTVTIDENPTASQVIGIVSASSANNATLTYSMVSGDDATAFAIDANSGELTIDDVAQFDYESKTSLTANYEVSNGTTSAQASITVNLNDVFETIIANPFEVTIDENPTNNQVLGVLSATADGAPTFTYQLLGNSPFSLDPNTGELSVANSSKFDYELNTVLSATYSVSGTASNGSLGATGTITVNLNDVFEAAPGSIPFITTWQTLTSNETIIIPTNPNYGTPVYNYTVDWGDGTIESGLNFNPTHTYALPGTYTVSITGKFAAIHISNAAIKSRLLSIEQWGNIEWRSMENAFWGCQNLSYNATDTPDLLRVRNMNYMFASSSFNGDISNWDVSLVTSMEGMFTFNTAFNQDISSWDVSNVTSMRFMLDGANAFDQNLGNWNLSSVTDMSRMLYNTNISISNYDAILNGWANGANTPSNITLGADGLTYSPTGAVGRDKLINQFNWVFDGDSPQ
;
A
#
# COMPACT_ATOMS: atom_id res chain seq x y z
N MET A 1 30.40 91.14 17.20
CA MET A 1 31.11 92.19 16.43
C MET A 1 32.07 91.48 15.48
N LYS A 2 32.18 91.90 14.21
CA LYS A 2 33.39 92.47 13.57
C LYS A 2 34.74 91.79 13.91
N THR A 3 35.66 91.43 12.99
CA THR A 3 35.67 91.11 11.52
C THR A 3 37.14 90.94 11.07
N ASN A 4 37.48 89.93 10.25
CA ASN A 4 38.75 89.75 9.50
C ASN A 4 40.03 89.59 10.35
N SER A 5 41.16 89.05 9.87
CA SER A 5 41.66 88.63 8.52
C SER A 5 42.52 87.35 8.71
N ARG A 6 42.60 86.30 7.86
CA ARG A 6 43.02 86.17 6.44
C ARG A 6 44.41 86.76 6.11
N LEU A 7 45.25 86.22 5.21
CA LEU A 7 45.43 84.88 4.58
C LEU A 7 46.75 84.91 3.74
N ASN A 8 47.33 83.75 3.44
CA ASN A 8 48.44 83.42 2.51
C ASN A 8 48.90 84.45 1.44
N LEU A 9 50.23 84.54 1.24
CA LEU A 9 50.97 84.37 -0.05
C LEU A 9 52.49 84.33 0.29
N LEU A 10 53.26 83.25 0.16
CA LEU A 10 53.64 82.39 -0.99
C LEU A 10 54.89 82.91 -1.76
N LEU A 11 55.96 82.09 -1.75
CA LEU A 11 57.17 82.08 -2.60
C LEU A 11 58.00 83.38 -2.79
N PHE A 12 59.29 83.33 -2.39
CA PHE A 12 60.40 83.52 -3.36
C PHE A 12 61.69 82.81 -2.90
N LEU A 13 62.66 82.63 -3.80
CA LEU A 13 63.80 81.71 -3.68
C LEU A 13 65.17 82.38 -3.41
N ILE A 14 66.09 81.58 -2.84
CA ILE A 14 67.57 81.64 -2.94
C ILE A 14 68.34 82.81 -2.27
N SER A 15 69.33 82.44 -1.44
CA SER A 15 70.67 83.07 -1.34
C SER A 15 71.68 82.11 -0.67
N ILE A 16 72.99 82.33 -0.85
CA ILE A 16 74.07 81.31 -0.72
C ILE A 16 75.17 81.69 0.31
N LEU A 17 75.88 80.64 0.78
CA LEU A 17 77.19 80.55 1.49
C LEU A 17 78.24 81.64 1.12
N ILE A 18 79.32 81.90 1.87
CA ILE A 18 80.17 81.12 2.83
C ILE A 18 80.67 82.08 3.97
N PHE A 19 81.58 81.85 4.94
CA PHE A 19 82.62 80.85 5.34
C PHE A 19 82.96 81.12 6.86
N THR A 20 83.91 80.52 7.61
CA THR A 20 85.02 79.56 7.36
C THR A 20 85.35 78.69 8.59
N ASN A 21 85.73 77.43 8.34
CA ASN A 21 86.68 76.54 9.02
C ASN A 21 87.21 76.82 10.45
N CYS A 22 87.09 75.79 11.31
CA CYS A 22 88.24 74.91 11.62
C CYS A 22 87.75 73.47 11.85
N LYS A 23 88.62 72.45 11.68
CA LYS A 23 88.29 71.00 11.83
C LYS A 23 89.50 70.27 12.42
N ARG A 24 89.34 69.48 13.50
CA ARG A 24 90.20 68.30 13.75
C ARG A 24 89.63 67.26 14.75
N ASP A 25 89.46 66.05 14.22
CA ASP A 25 89.63 64.67 14.71
C ASP A 25 89.28 64.28 16.18
N GLU A 26 88.31 63.36 16.30
CA GLU A 26 88.28 62.10 17.08
C GLU A 26 88.78 62.01 18.53
N GLU A 27 87.86 61.70 19.45
CA GLU A 27 87.83 60.37 20.10
C GLU A 27 86.44 59.78 19.85
N GLY A 28 86.37 58.58 19.25
CA GLY A 28 85.12 57.86 19.02
C GLY A 28 84.66 57.12 20.28
N ILE A 29 83.35 57.14 20.53
CA ILE A 29 82.69 56.04 21.24
C ILE A 29 81.91 55.33 20.13
N ASP A 30 82.37 54.17 19.70
CA ASP A 30 81.67 53.39 18.69
C ASP A 30 80.39 52.82 19.31
N ALA A 31 79.29 52.77 18.56
CA ALA A 31 78.01 52.32 19.10
C ALA A 31 78.05 50.81 19.36
N ILE A 32 78.12 50.39 20.63
CA ILE A 32 78.04 48.97 20.98
C ILE A 32 76.59 48.53 20.84
N ILE A 33 76.28 47.91 19.70
CA ILE A 33 75.01 47.25 19.40
C ILE A 33 75.08 45.81 19.93
N THR A 34 73.98 45.33 20.50
CA THR A 34 73.76 43.90 20.78
C THR A 34 72.39 43.50 20.28
N ILE A 35 72.36 42.48 19.43
CA ILE A 35 71.18 41.81 18.89
C ILE A 35 71.22 40.33 19.31
N SER A 36 70.11 39.60 19.28
CA SER A 36 70.06 38.20 19.71
C SER A 36 69.25 37.33 18.76
N ASP A 37 69.73 36.09 18.54
CA ASP A 37 69.00 35.07 17.80
C ASP A 37 67.60 34.90 18.41
N THR A 38 66.58 34.91 17.56
CA THR A 38 65.18 34.94 17.94
C THR A 38 64.43 33.76 17.33
N SER A 39 63.50 33.18 18.08
CA SER A 39 62.63 32.10 17.60
C SER A 39 61.18 32.42 17.93
N LEU A 40 60.31 32.32 16.92
CA LEU A 40 58.87 32.59 17.01
C LEU A 40 58.08 31.38 16.48
N SER A 41 56.78 31.35 16.75
CA SER A 41 55.85 30.35 16.22
C SER A 41 54.53 31.02 15.85
N ILE A 42 53.91 30.59 14.76
CA ILE A 42 52.60 31.08 14.31
C ILE A 42 51.80 29.95 13.68
N ASP A 43 50.49 29.99 13.81
CA ASP A 43 49.58 29.03 13.18
C ASP A 43 49.47 29.36 11.68
N GLU A 44 49.39 28.33 10.84
CA GLU A 44 49.31 28.50 9.39
C GLU A 44 48.05 29.20 8.91
N ASN A 45 48.01 29.56 7.63
CA ASN A 45 46.91 30.34 7.02
C ASN A 45 46.64 31.69 7.72
N SER A 46 47.62 32.19 8.50
CA SER A 46 47.61 33.50 9.13
C SER A 46 47.67 34.62 8.08
N ASN A 47 46.84 35.65 8.27
CA ASN A 47 46.69 36.76 7.32
C ASN A 47 47.94 37.65 7.20
N GLU A 48 48.06 38.36 6.08
CA GLU A 48 49.02 39.46 5.90
C GLU A 48 48.87 40.55 6.98
N ASP A 49 49.92 41.35 7.20
CA ASP A 49 50.01 42.39 8.25
C ASP A 49 49.93 41.87 9.71
N VAL A 50 49.86 40.56 9.95
CA VAL A 50 49.88 39.99 11.32
C VAL A 50 51.28 40.09 11.94
N ILE A 51 51.38 40.79 13.07
CA ILE A 51 52.60 40.91 13.87
C ILE A 51 52.90 39.55 14.55
N ILE A 52 53.97 38.90 14.11
CA ILE A 52 54.44 37.59 14.60
C ILE A 52 55.23 37.74 15.91
N GLY A 53 55.93 38.86 16.08
CA GLY A 53 56.81 39.14 17.21
C GLY A 53 57.72 40.33 16.94
N SER A 54 58.84 40.44 17.67
CA SER A 54 59.80 41.53 17.50
C SER A 54 61.25 41.12 17.80
N ILE A 55 62.20 41.63 17.02
CA ILE A 55 63.64 41.45 17.25
C ILE A 55 64.10 42.31 18.43
N ASN A 56 64.80 41.69 19.37
CA ASN A 56 65.35 42.38 20.53
C ASN A 56 66.80 42.83 20.24
N ALA A 57 67.00 44.15 20.12
CA ALA A 57 68.31 44.76 20.04
C ALA A 57 68.44 45.93 21.04
N SER A 58 69.68 46.25 21.45
CA SER A 58 69.98 47.41 22.29
C SER A 58 71.31 48.05 21.92
N THR A 59 71.42 49.37 22.11
CA THR A 59 72.64 50.15 21.85
C THR A 59 73.04 50.99 23.07
N SER A 60 74.34 51.30 23.17
CA SER A 60 74.88 52.23 24.17
C SER A 60 74.42 53.69 23.98
N PHE A 61 74.11 54.12 22.75
CA PHE A 61 73.48 55.41 22.39
C PHE A 61 72.98 55.37 20.94
N GLY A 62 72.16 56.36 20.54
CA GLY A 62 71.57 56.44 19.20
C GLY A 62 70.17 55.83 19.09
N GLU A 63 69.62 55.86 17.87
CA GLU A 63 68.35 55.23 17.50
C GLU A 63 68.66 54.04 16.58
N ILE A 64 68.06 52.88 16.85
CA ILE A 64 68.33 51.64 16.11
C ILE A 64 67.44 51.60 14.87
N ILE A 65 68.03 51.24 13.73
CA ILE A 65 67.31 50.90 12.50
C ILE A 65 67.42 49.40 12.27
N PHE A 66 66.28 48.74 12.06
CA PHE A 66 66.20 47.30 11.77
C PHE A 66 66.05 47.02 10.26
N SER A 67 66.63 45.91 9.80
CA SER A 67 66.49 45.43 8.42
C SER A 67 66.58 43.90 8.32
N ILE A 68 66.04 43.33 7.24
CA ILE A 68 66.26 41.92 6.85
C ILE A 68 67.42 41.88 5.86
N ASP A 69 68.50 41.17 6.20
CA ASP A 69 69.68 40.98 5.35
C ASP A 69 69.43 39.90 4.29
N SER A 70 68.67 38.86 4.67
CA SER A 70 68.27 37.75 3.80
C SER A 70 67.12 36.97 4.45
N GLN A 71 66.21 36.40 3.68
CA GLN A 71 65.18 35.46 4.18
C GLN A 71 64.95 34.30 3.20
N SER A 72 64.50 33.17 3.73
CA SER A 72 64.14 31.97 3.00
C SER A 72 62.86 31.37 3.60
N PRO A 73 61.73 31.33 2.86
CA PRO A 73 61.57 31.84 1.49
C PRO A 73 61.76 33.36 1.34
N GLU A 74 62.02 33.83 0.10
CA GLU A 74 62.23 35.25 -0.17
C GLU A 74 60.89 36.00 -0.21
N GLY A 75 60.74 37.05 0.62
CA GLY A 75 59.53 37.88 0.69
C GLY A 75 58.50 37.48 1.74
N ALA A 76 58.73 36.42 2.52
CA ALA A 76 57.79 35.90 3.52
C ALA A 76 57.42 36.93 4.61
N ILE A 77 58.41 37.65 5.15
CA ILE A 77 58.24 38.62 6.23
C ILE A 77 58.77 40.01 5.86
N GLU A 78 58.21 41.02 6.51
CA GLU A 78 58.80 42.35 6.64
C GLU A 78 59.16 42.64 8.10
N ILE A 79 60.02 43.65 8.31
CA ILE A 79 60.39 44.15 9.64
C ILE A 79 60.19 45.66 9.70
N ASN A 80 59.52 46.14 10.74
CA ASN A 80 59.35 47.56 11.00
C ASN A 80 60.71 48.18 11.39
N PRO A 81 61.28 49.09 10.58
CA PRO A 81 62.66 49.55 10.79
C PRO A 81 62.85 50.37 12.06
N ALA A 82 61.78 50.85 12.72
CA ALA A 82 61.86 51.67 13.93
C ALA A 82 61.53 50.92 15.23
N THR A 83 60.85 49.77 15.16
CA THR A 83 60.41 48.99 16.34
C THR A 83 60.95 47.58 16.40
N GLY A 84 61.40 47.03 15.27
CA GLY A 84 61.84 45.64 15.16
C GLY A 84 60.69 44.62 15.13
N GLU A 85 59.43 45.08 15.08
CA GLU A 85 58.24 44.23 14.90
C GLU A 85 58.27 43.53 13.53
N ILE A 86 57.91 42.25 13.48
CA ILE A 86 57.94 41.40 12.29
C ILE A 86 56.50 41.10 11.85
N ASN A 87 56.16 41.36 10.60
CA ASN A 87 54.85 41.07 10.02
C ASN A 87 54.94 39.96 8.95
N ILE A 88 53.84 39.24 8.74
CA ILE A 88 53.63 38.46 7.50
C ILE A 88 53.53 39.44 6.32
N ALA A 89 54.40 39.27 5.32
CA ALA A 89 54.43 40.07 4.08
C ALA A 89 53.86 39.33 2.85
N ASP A 90 53.78 38.00 2.91
CA ASP A 90 53.04 37.15 1.96
C ASP A 90 52.46 35.96 2.74
N ALA A 91 51.14 35.93 2.91
CA ALA A 91 50.46 34.88 3.66
C ALA A 91 50.48 33.52 2.96
N SER A 92 50.64 33.47 1.64
CA SER A 92 50.71 32.21 0.87
C SER A 92 52.00 31.42 1.11
N ILE A 93 52.97 32.02 1.82
CA ILE A 93 54.18 31.35 2.29
C ILE A 93 53.96 30.70 3.66
N PHE A 94 52.94 31.11 4.42
CA PHE A 94 52.63 30.60 5.77
C PHE A 94 51.67 29.39 5.75
N ASP A 95 52.12 28.35 5.08
CA ASP A 95 51.45 27.08 4.78
C ASP A 95 52.36 25.95 5.31
N PHE A 96 51.82 25.03 6.13
CA PHE A 96 52.63 24.03 6.84
C PHE A 96 53.15 22.93 5.91
N GLU A 97 52.31 22.46 4.97
CA GLU A 97 52.66 21.43 3.98
C GLU A 97 53.87 21.85 3.12
N ASN A 98 53.93 23.12 2.75
CA ASN A 98 54.99 23.68 1.91
C ASN A 98 56.16 24.25 2.72
N HIS A 99 55.93 24.87 3.89
CA HIS A 99 56.96 25.64 4.61
C HIS A 99 56.90 25.55 6.15
N GLN A 100 57.03 24.36 6.73
CA GLN A 100 57.13 24.11 8.19
C GLN A 100 58.04 25.09 9.00
N THR A 101 59.06 25.71 8.38
CA THR A 101 59.84 26.80 9.00
C THR A 101 60.26 27.87 7.99
N ILE A 102 60.19 29.13 8.39
CA ILE A 102 60.80 30.29 7.70
C ILE A 102 62.06 30.69 8.45
N THR A 103 63.12 31.06 7.72
CA THR A 103 64.42 31.47 8.30
C THR A 103 64.90 32.79 7.72
N ALA A 104 65.46 33.66 8.55
CA ALA A 104 65.99 34.94 8.11
C ALA A 104 67.25 35.36 8.89
N THR A 105 68.05 36.23 8.28
CA THR A 105 69.11 36.99 8.93
C THR A 105 68.64 38.43 9.01
N VAL A 106 68.67 39.02 10.20
CA VAL A 106 68.19 40.37 10.49
C VAL A 106 69.31 41.21 11.10
N SER A 107 69.40 42.47 10.69
CA SER A 107 70.39 43.45 11.16
C SER A 107 69.76 44.53 12.03
N ALA A 108 70.55 45.03 12.97
CA ALA A 108 70.29 46.25 13.74
C ALA A 108 71.48 47.19 13.60
N ALA A 109 71.23 48.40 13.11
CA ALA A 109 72.25 49.40 12.77
C ALA A 109 72.07 50.73 13.51
N VAL A 110 73.18 51.42 13.79
CA VAL A 110 73.24 52.76 14.40
C VAL A 110 74.37 53.56 13.74
N GLU A 111 74.02 54.66 13.08
CA GLU A 111 74.94 55.48 12.26
C GLU A 111 75.72 54.65 11.21
N ASP A 112 77.01 54.39 11.40
CA ASP A 112 77.87 53.60 10.50
C ASP A 112 78.13 52.15 11.00
N GLU A 113 77.63 51.77 12.19
CA GLU A 113 77.83 50.45 12.82
C GLU A 113 76.59 49.55 12.69
N SER A 114 76.79 48.23 12.59
CA SER A 114 75.70 47.23 12.44
C SER A 114 76.10 45.84 12.95
N GLU A 115 75.17 45.14 13.57
CA GLU A 115 75.28 43.72 13.96
C GLU A 115 74.05 42.93 13.49
N SER A 116 74.20 41.62 13.26
CA SER A 116 73.12 40.75 12.73
C SER A 116 72.87 39.50 13.59
N ALA A 117 71.64 38.99 13.55
CA ALA A 117 71.19 37.78 14.22
C ALA A 117 70.31 36.90 13.32
N ASN A 118 70.11 35.65 13.72
CA ASN A 118 69.24 34.70 13.05
C ASN A 118 67.82 34.78 13.62
N LEU A 119 66.82 34.73 12.75
CA LEU A 119 65.41 34.58 13.06
C LEU A 119 64.92 33.25 12.49
N ILE A 120 64.22 32.46 13.31
CA ILE A 120 63.50 31.25 12.89
C ILE A 120 62.04 31.41 13.29
N ILE A 121 61.13 31.16 12.36
CA ILE A 121 59.68 31.10 12.62
C ILE A 121 59.24 29.68 12.30
N THR A 122 58.70 28.98 13.30
CA THR A 122 58.04 27.68 13.11
C THR A 122 56.58 27.91 12.75
N ILE A 123 56.08 27.17 11.76
CA ILE A 123 54.66 27.15 11.43
C ILE A 123 53.99 26.00 12.18
N ASN A 124 52.83 26.25 12.77
CA ASN A 124 52.02 25.22 13.42
C ASN A 124 50.93 24.73 12.46
N ASP A 125 50.95 23.42 12.21
CA ASP A 125 49.90 22.56 11.64
C ASP A 125 48.52 22.87 12.28
N MET A 126 47.51 23.15 11.44
CA MET A 126 46.12 23.33 11.85
C MET A 126 45.22 22.23 11.28
N PRO A 127 44.31 21.64 12.10
CA PRO A 127 43.48 20.51 11.67
C PRO A 127 42.53 20.88 10.53
N GLU A 128 42.54 20.06 9.48
CA GLU A 128 41.95 20.37 8.18
C GLU A 128 40.42 20.51 8.24
N THR A 129 39.87 21.45 7.45
CA THR A 129 38.44 21.70 7.36
C THR A 129 37.88 21.29 5.99
N VAL A 130 36.93 20.35 6.01
CA VAL A 130 36.16 19.97 4.82
C VAL A 130 34.90 20.83 4.74
N THR A 131 34.70 21.55 3.64
CA THR A 131 33.49 22.33 3.37
C THR A 131 32.76 21.82 2.13
N THR A 132 31.55 21.30 2.34
CA THR A 132 30.60 20.93 1.29
C THR A 132 29.69 22.11 0.91
N SER A 133 28.96 21.99 -0.20
CA SER A 133 27.98 22.98 -0.63
C SER A 133 26.79 22.32 -1.33
N SER A 134 25.56 22.75 -1.02
CA SER A 134 24.35 22.14 -1.57
C SER A 134 24.36 22.14 -3.11
N PHE A 135 24.18 20.95 -3.70
CA PHE A 135 24.13 20.79 -5.14
C PHE A 135 22.70 20.97 -5.64
N ILE A 136 22.49 21.88 -6.59
CA ILE A 136 21.17 22.20 -7.15
C ILE A 136 21.21 22.08 -8.67
N ILE A 137 20.30 21.29 -9.25
CA ILE A 137 20.13 21.16 -10.71
C ILE A 137 18.65 21.12 -11.09
N ASP A 138 18.34 21.63 -12.28
CA ASP A 138 17.04 21.39 -12.92
C ASP A 138 17.17 20.20 -13.90
N LEU A 139 16.56 19.07 -13.59
CA LEU A 139 16.60 17.84 -14.41
C LEU A 139 15.26 17.65 -15.14
N ASP A 140 15.27 17.07 -16.33
CA ASP A 140 14.04 16.68 -17.02
C ASP A 140 13.55 15.37 -16.39
N GLU A 141 12.24 15.22 -16.20
CA GLU A 141 11.68 14.02 -15.55
C GLU A 141 11.81 12.73 -16.38
N ASN A 142 11.53 11.58 -15.76
CA ASN A 142 11.74 10.24 -16.34
C ASN A 142 13.14 10.05 -17.02
N PRO A 143 14.25 10.49 -16.40
CA PRO A 143 15.58 10.49 -17.01
C PRO A 143 16.17 9.07 -17.16
N ASP A 144 16.96 8.84 -18.21
CA ASP A 144 17.61 7.55 -18.48
C ASP A 144 18.46 7.05 -17.29
N ALA A 145 18.35 5.76 -16.97
CA ALA A 145 19.14 5.14 -15.91
C ALA A 145 20.66 5.24 -16.19
N ASN A 146 21.43 5.60 -15.17
CA ASN A 146 22.86 5.87 -15.20
C ASN A 146 23.28 7.11 -16.02
N ILE A 147 22.35 8.02 -16.36
CA ILE A 147 22.76 9.34 -16.87
C ILE A 147 23.47 10.13 -15.76
N SER A 148 24.63 10.72 -16.09
CA SER A 148 25.33 11.65 -15.21
C SER A 148 24.57 12.97 -15.13
N ILE A 149 24.32 13.44 -13.91
CA ILE A 149 23.57 14.67 -13.62
C ILE A 149 24.46 15.77 -13.03
N GLY A 150 25.78 15.59 -13.04
CA GLY A 150 26.77 16.53 -12.52
C GLY A 150 27.60 15.94 -11.38
N THR A 151 28.27 16.80 -10.64
CA THR A 151 29.31 16.41 -9.68
C THR A 151 29.15 17.20 -8.39
N VAL A 152 29.03 16.52 -7.25
CA VAL A 152 29.21 17.14 -5.94
C VAL A 152 30.70 17.25 -5.64
N SER A 153 31.09 18.29 -4.91
CA SER A 153 32.44 18.45 -4.41
C SER A 153 32.45 18.88 -2.95
N ALA A 154 33.61 18.79 -2.33
CA ALA A 154 33.95 19.54 -1.14
C ALA A 154 35.29 20.26 -1.37
N ILE A 155 35.55 21.30 -0.59
CA ILE A 155 36.81 22.02 -0.56
C ILE A 155 37.50 21.70 0.76
N THR A 156 38.76 21.27 0.68
CA THR A 156 39.71 21.18 1.79
C THR A 156 40.68 22.37 1.74
N ASP A 157 41.22 22.73 2.89
CA ASP A 157 42.38 23.59 3.04
C ASP A 157 43.68 22.84 2.69
N GLY A 158 43.83 21.60 3.17
CA GLY A 158 44.97 20.71 2.84
C GLY A 158 44.84 19.91 1.52
N ASN A 159 45.96 19.32 1.06
CA ASN A 159 46.00 18.39 -0.08
C ASN A 159 45.53 16.97 0.33
N VAL A 160 44.21 16.78 0.44
CA VAL A 160 43.59 15.55 0.97
C VAL A 160 42.67 14.89 -0.07
N ASP A 161 42.92 13.62 -0.39
CA ASP A 161 42.00 12.81 -1.21
C ASP A 161 40.68 12.56 -0.44
N LEU A 162 39.53 12.69 -1.10
CA LEU A 162 38.20 12.55 -0.49
C LEU A 162 37.38 11.41 -1.11
N VAL A 163 36.61 10.73 -0.27
CA VAL A 163 35.61 9.72 -0.63
C VAL A 163 34.21 10.32 -0.51
N TYR A 164 33.35 10.06 -1.49
CA TYR A 164 31.99 10.59 -1.56
C TYR A 164 30.93 9.49 -1.40
N ASN A 165 29.97 9.70 -0.49
CA ASN A 165 28.93 8.74 -0.13
C ASN A 165 27.53 9.38 -0.19
N LEU A 166 26.53 8.65 -0.66
CA LEU A 166 25.10 9.02 -0.52
C LEU A 166 24.55 8.47 0.79
N LEU A 167 23.68 9.24 1.45
CA LEU A 167 23.04 8.81 2.70
C LEU A 167 21.72 8.07 2.45
N PRO A 168 21.35 7.09 3.29
CA PRO A 168 20.17 6.25 3.07
C PRO A 168 18.85 6.96 3.46
N ASP A 169 18.91 8.08 4.18
CA ASP A 169 17.79 8.94 4.49
C ASP A 169 17.48 9.94 3.36
N LEU A 170 16.19 10.23 3.17
CA LEU A 170 15.65 11.14 2.16
C LEU A 170 16.05 10.78 0.71
N ASN A 171 15.33 9.87 0.08
CA ASN A 171 15.43 9.49 -1.34
C ASN A 171 16.81 9.06 -1.89
N GLY A 172 17.84 8.86 -1.07
CA GLY A 172 19.21 8.52 -1.54
C GLY A 172 19.28 7.34 -2.53
N ASN A 173 18.36 6.37 -2.43
CA ASN A 173 18.23 5.23 -3.35
C ASN A 173 17.84 5.60 -4.80
N ALA A 174 17.40 6.83 -5.06
CA ALA A 174 17.10 7.33 -6.41
C ALA A 174 18.37 7.66 -7.21
N LEU A 175 19.49 7.89 -6.51
CA LEU A 175 20.77 8.32 -7.06
C LEU A 175 21.86 7.27 -6.83
N ALA A 176 22.91 7.35 -7.64
CA ALA A 176 24.20 6.74 -7.40
C ALA A 176 25.28 7.83 -7.43
N ILE A 177 26.39 7.59 -6.75
CA ILE A 177 27.55 8.48 -6.70
C ILE A 177 28.82 7.69 -6.99
N ASP A 178 29.73 8.26 -7.78
CA ASP A 178 31.10 7.73 -7.89
C ASP A 178 31.92 8.18 -6.67
N GLU A 179 32.41 7.18 -5.92
CA GLU A 179 33.07 7.38 -4.62
C GLU A 179 34.36 8.22 -4.70
N ASN A 180 35.02 8.30 -5.88
CA ASN A 180 36.32 8.95 -6.06
C ASN A 180 36.21 10.34 -6.71
N THR A 181 35.14 10.60 -7.47
CA THR A 181 34.97 11.82 -8.26
C THR A 181 33.80 12.68 -7.81
N GLY A 182 32.87 12.14 -7.02
CA GLY A 182 31.62 12.82 -6.65
C GLY A 182 30.61 12.93 -7.79
N GLU A 183 30.80 12.21 -8.91
CA GLU A 183 29.86 12.22 -10.04
C GLU A 183 28.54 11.56 -9.66
N LEU A 184 27.44 12.32 -9.73
CA LEU A 184 26.08 11.86 -9.46
C LEU A 184 25.44 11.31 -10.72
N SER A 185 24.71 10.20 -10.59
CA SER A 185 23.93 9.61 -11.68
C SER A 185 22.58 9.05 -11.21
N VAL A 186 21.64 8.88 -12.13
CA VAL A 186 20.29 8.35 -11.85
C VAL A 186 20.35 6.84 -11.62
N ALA A 187 20.05 6.38 -10.40
CA ALA A 187 19.96 4.95 -10.08
C ALA A 187 18.55 4.37 -10.35
N LYS A 188 17.49 5.16 -10.11
CA LYS A 188 16.09 4.69 -10.20
C LYS A 188 15.19 5.74 -10.87
N PRO A 189 15.08 5.73 -12.22
CA PRO A 189 14.29 6.71 -12.99
C PRO A 189 12.84 6.92 -12.54
N SER A 190 12.19 5.89 -12.00
CA SER A 190 10.80 5.94 -11.53
C SER A 190 10.52 6.92 -10.38
N ASP A 191 11.56 7.47 -9.78
CA ASP A 191 11.48 8.32 -8.59
C ASP A 191 11.69 9.81 -8.96
N PHE A 192 11.74 10.10 -10.27
CA PHE A 192 11.90 11.40 -10.90
C PHE A 192 10.66 11.68 -11.77
N ASP A 193 9.52 11.86 -11.11
CA ASP A 193 8.18 12.07 -11.68
C ASP A 193 7.67 13.46 -11.21
N TYR A 194 7.34 14.35 -12.16
CA TYR A 194 7.03 15.76 -11.86
C TYR A 194 5.69 15.91 -11.14
N GLU A 195 4.67 15.13 -11.51
CA GLU A 195 3.34 15.14 -10.89
C GLU A 195 3.37 14.66 -9.43
N ILE A 196 4.21 13.66 -9.12
CA ILE A 196 4.33 13.07 -7.79
C ILE A 196 5.28 13.87 -6.90
N ASN A 197 6.46 14.26 -7.40
CA ASN A 197 7.46 14.96 -6.57
C ASN A 197 8.34 15.93 -7.39
N PRO A 198 7.89 17.17 -7.65
CA PRO A 198 8.59 18.12 -8.52
C PRO A 198 9.92 18.66 -7.95
N ILE A 199 10.28 18.31 -6.70
CA ILE A 199 11.61 18.58 -6.13
C ILE A 199 12.10 17.32 -5.39
N LEU A 200 13.05 16.60 -5.99
CA LEU A 200 13.71 15.46 -5.35
C LEU A 200 14.87 15.96 -4.49
N MET A 201 14.83 15.65 -3.18
CA MET A 201 15.89 16.00 -2.24
C MET A 201 16.57 14.74 -1.71
N ALA A 202 17.90 14.80 -1.54
CA ALA A 202 18.73 13.78 -0.91
C ALA A 202 19.94 14.39 -0.19
N TYR A 203 20.75 13.60 0.51
CA TYR A 203 21.98 14.06 1.18
C TYR A 203 23.22 13.30 0.73
N TYR A 204 24.35 14.01 0.65
CA TYR A 204 25.68 13.43 0.42
C TYR A 204 26.64 13.73 1.58
N GLN A 205 27.67 12.90 1.69
CA GLN A 205 28.75 12.97 2.65
C GLN A 205 30.09 12.94 1.90
N ALA A 206 31.05 13.77 2.31
CA ALA A 206 32.43 13.77 1.81
C ALA A 206 33.40 13.61 2.98
N GLU A 207 34.35 12.68 2.88
CA GLU A 207 35.20 12.29 4.00
C GLU A 207 36.54 11.65 3.60
N ASN A 208 37.51 11.66 4.53
CA ASN A 208 38.72 10.83 4.42
C ASN A 208 39.05 10.10 5.75
N GLY A 209 38.02 9.58 6.42
CA GLY A 209 38.15 8.81 7.67
C GLY A 209 38.61 9.58 8.92
N VAL A 210 39.15 10.79 8.77
CA VAL A 210 39.53 11.72 9.86
C VAL A 210 38.53 12.88 9.95
N VAL A 211 38.17 13.44 8.80
CA VAL A 211 37.29 14.60 8.63
C VAL A 211 36.10 14.24 7.74
N THR A 212 34.94 14.84 8.03
CA THR A 212 33.65 14.51 7.40
C THR A 212 32.77 15.76 7.29
N ALA A 213 32.22 16.01 6.10
CA ALA A 213 31.21 17.04 5.85
C ALA A 213 29.97 16.44 5.15
N LYS A 214 28.83 17.14 5.24
CA LYS A 214 27.53 16.70 4.70
C LYS A 214 26.74 17.88 4.14
N ASP A 215 26.07 17.68 3.01
CA ASP A 215 25.15 18.68 2.43
C ASP A 215 24.07 18.03 1.55
N THR A 216 23.20 18.85 0.99
CA THR A 216 21.94 18.51 0.34
C THR A 216 22.09 18.49 -1.19
N ILE A 217 21.52 17.48 -1.82
CA ILE A 217 21.25 17.43 -3.26
C ILE A 217 19.78 17.84 -3.45
N ILE A 218 19.54 18.81 -4.33
CA ILE A 218 18.20 19.31 -4.68
C ILE A 218 18.05 19.25 -6.20
N ILE A 219 17.12 18.43 -6.68
CA ILE A 219 16.84 18.25 -8.09
C ILE A 219 15.44 18.78 -8.35
N ASN A 220 15.35 19.96 -8.97
CA ASN A 220 14.07 20.48 -9.46
C ASN A 220 13.72 19.70 -10.73
N LEU A 221 12.59 19.01 -10.75
CA LEU A 221 12.14 18.34 -11.97
C LEU A 221 11.53 19.36 -12.93
N LYS A 222 11.64 19.08 -14.22
CA LYS A 222 10.88 19.75 -15.27
C LYS A 222 9.88 18.76 -15.86
N ASP A 223 8.61 19.13 -15.79
CA ASP A 223 7.52 18.80 -16.72
C ASP A 223 8.09 18.62 -18.14
N ILE A 224 7.97 17.40 -18.68
CA ILE A 224 8.15 17.13 -20.10
C ILE A 224 6.82 16.70 -20.73
N THR A 225 6.49 17.29 -21.89
CA THR A 225 5.23 17.01 -22.56
C THR A 225 5.06 15.53 -22.88
N GLU A 226 4.04 14.93 -22.28
CA GLU A 226 3.79 13.50 -22.17
C GLU A 226 3.50 12.86 -23.54
N THR A 227 3.77 11.57 -23.74
CA THR A 227 3.61 10.92 -25.06
C THR A 227 2.66 9.72 -25.04
N ILE A 228 1.45 9.94 -25.55
CA ILE A 228 0.44 8.88 -25.73
C ILE A 228 0.84 7.98 -26.89
N ASN A 229 1.35 6.79 -26.58
CA ASN A 229 1.64 5.73 -27.54
C ASN A 229 0.34 4.99 -27.91
N LEU A 230 0.07 4.84 -29.21
CA LEU A 230 -1.24 4.44 -29.73
C LEU A 230 -1.14 3.52 -30.95
N ALA A 231 -1.80 2.35 -30.89
CA ALA A 231 -1.77 1.35 -31.96
C ALA A 231 -2.96 1.49 -32.94
N PRO A 232 -2.84 1.01 -34.20
CA PRO A 232 -3.99 0.86 -35.09
C PRO A 232 -4.83 -0.35 -34.66
N PHE A 233 -6.15 -0.16 -34.55
CA PHE A 233 -7.10 -1.21 -34.24
C PHE A 233 -7.56 -1.93 -35.53
N SER A 234 -7.54 -3.26 -35.55
CA SER A 234 -7.98 -4.05 -36.69
C SER A 234 -8.68 -5.32 -36.24
N THR A 235 -9.89 -5.56 -36.76
CA THR A 235 -10.66 -6.80 -36.50
C THR A 235 -11.43 -7.25 -37.76
N THR A 236 -12.14 -8.37 -37.65
CA THR A 236 -13.05 -8.90 -38.67
C THR A 236 -14.36 -9.29 -38.01
N ILE A 237 -15.48 -8.96 -38.64
CA ILE A 237 -16.84 -9.30 -38.20
C ILE A 237 -17.65 -9.81 -39.39
N ASN A 238 -18.72 -10.53 -39.14
CA ASN A 238 -19.73 -10.79 -40.17
C ASN A 238 -20.48 -9.50 -40.50
N GLU A 239 -20.94 -9.37 -41.73
CA GLU A 239 -21.87 -8.30 -42.10
C GLU A 239 -23.24 -8.42 -41.39
N ASN A 240 -24.08 -7.39 -41.53
CA ASN A 240 -25.37 -7.27 -40.82
C ASN A 240 -25.28 -7.53 -39.28
N PRO A 241 -24.30 -6.94 -38.55
CA PRO A 241 -24.12 -7.13 -37.11
C PRO A 241 -25.22 -6.43 -36.30
N SER A 242 -25.35 -6.78 -35.02
CA SER A 242 -26.29 -6.11 -34.11
C SER A 242 -25.78 -4.74 -33.63
N THR A 243 -26.69 -3.79 -33.36
CA THR A 243 -26.34 -2.50 -32.74
C THR A 243 -25.72 -2.73 -31.37
N ASP A 244 -24.71 -1.91 -31.03
CA ASP A 244 -23.86 -1.99 -29.84
C ASP A 244 -23.07 -3.30 -29.69
N GLN A 245 -22.98 -4.13 -30.73
CA GLN A 245 -22.11 -5.30 -30.75
C GLN A 245 -20.64 -4.90 -30.61
N VAL A 246 -19.97 -5.41 -29.57
CA VAL A 246 -18.57 -5.11 -29.26
C VAL A 246 -17.63 -5.72 -30.29
N LEU A 247 -16.72 -4.89 -30.81
CA LEU A 247 -15.71 -5.21 -31.82
C LEU A 247 -14.34 -5.54 -31.19
N GLY A 248 -14.07 -4.99 -30.01
CA GLY A 248 -12.83 -5.12 -29.25
C GLY A 248 -12.46 -3.82 -28.52
N THR A 249 -11.27 -3.75 -27.94
CA THR A 249 -10.78 -2.59 -27.20
C THR A 249 -9.55 -2.00 -27.89
N VAL A 250 -9.47 -0.67 -28.00
CA VAL A 250 -8.30 0.01 -28.55
C VAL A 250 -7.20 0.15 -27.49
N THR A 251 -5.95 -0.17 -27.85
CA THR A 251 -4.82 -0.13 -26.91
C THR A 251 -4.03 1.17 -27.01
N ALA A 252 -3.89 1.83 -25.86
CA ALA A 252 -3.14 3.07 -25.68
C ALA A 252 -2.38 3.02 -24.36
N SER A 253 -1.24 3.69 -24.29
CA SER A 253 -0.46 3.86 -23.06
C SER A 253 0.21 5.23 -23.06
N SER A 254 0.07 5.97 -21.97
CA SER A 254 0.98 7.08 -21.65
C SER A 254 2.13 6.60 -20.77
N ASP A 255 3.05 7.53 -20.56
CA ASP A 255 3.85 7.73 -19.35
C ASP A 255 2.96 7.75 -18.08
N ALA A 256 3.55 7.79 -16.89
CA ALA A 256 2.92 7.36 -15.64
C ALA A 256 1.51 7.94 -15.33
N GLY A 257 0.60 7.07 -14.87
CA GLY A 257 -0.59 7.42 -14.08
C GLY A 257 -1.76 8.17 -14.76
N ALA A 258 -1.58 8.78 -15.92
CA ALA A 258 -2.58 9.68 -16.50
C ALA A 258 -3.88 8.97 -16.95
N THR A 259 -5.04 9.60 -16.71
CA THR A 259 -6.35 9.05 -17.09
C THR A 259 -6.64 9.31 -18.57
N LEU A 260 -6.69 8.26 -19.37
CA LEU A 260 -6.95 8.35 -20.81
C LEU A 260 -8.44 8.48 -21.13
N THR A 261 -8.75 9.30 -22.14
CA THR A 261 -10.08 9.51 -22.71
C THR A 261 -10.08 9.21 -24.21
N TYR A 262 -11.17 8.65 -24.73
CA TYR A 262 -11.24 8.02 -26.06
C TYR A 262 -12.40 8.57 -26.90
N SER A 263 -12.15 8.95 -28.15
CA SER A 263 -13.21 9.45 -29.05
C SER A 263 -13.00 9.08 -30.51
N ILE A 264 -14.09 8.87 -31.25
CA ILE A 264 -14.05 8.68 -32.72
C ILE A 264 -14.04 10.06 -33.39
N LEU A 265 -13.16 10.23 -34.36
CA LEU A 265 -13.02 11.44 -35.17
C LEU A 265 -13.92 11.38 -36.40
N SER A 266 -14.26 12.54 -36.97
CA SER A 266 -15.03 12.62 -38.21
C SER A 266 -14.23 12.11 -39.41
N SER A 267 -14.51 10.87 -39.82
CA SER A 267 -13.95 10.15 -40.99
C SER A 267 -15.09 9.48 -41.78
N GLU A 268 -14.78 8.88 -42.93
CA GLU A 268 -15.77 8.29 -43.86
C GLU A 268 -16.77 7.35 -43.16
N ASP A 269 -16.28 6.37 -42.38
CA ASP A 269 -17.11 5.39 -41.67
C ASP A 269 -17.30 5.72 -40.18
N ALA A 270 -17.09 6.96 -39.76
CA ALA A 270 -17.13 7.32 -38.33
C ALA A 270 -18.49 7.03 -37.66
N THR A 271 -19.59 7.17 -38.40
CA THR A 271 -20.95 6.89 -37.90
C THR A 271 -21.28 5.41 -37.77
N ALA A 272 -20.41 4.51 -38.26
CA ALA A 272 -20.57 3.07 -38.11
C ALA A 272 -20.16 2.57 -36.70
N PHE A 273 -19.44 3.39 -35.92
CA PHE A 273 -18.79 2.96 -34.68
C PHE A 273 -19.18 3.83 -33.47
N ASN A 274 -19.30 3.17 -32.31
CA ASN A 274 -19.34 3.77 -30.98
C ASN A 274 -18.00 3.47 -30.27
N ILE A 275 -17.54 4.36 -29.38
CA ILE A 275 -16.40 4.10 -28.50
C ILE A 275 -16.69 4.55 -27.07
N ASN A 276 -16.34 3.72 -26.09
CA ASN A 276 -16.43 4.05 -24.68
C ASN A 276 -15.32 5.04 -24.29
N ASN A 277 -15.71 6.24 -23.89
CA ASN A 277 -14.80 7.36 -23.60
C ASN A 277 -13.81 7.09 -22.44
N THR A 278 -13.99 6.05 -21.63
CA THR A 278 -13.11 5.72 -20.51
C THR A 278 -12.39 4.38 -20.62
N THR A 279 -12.91 3.42 -21.39
CA THR A 279 -12.30 2.08 -21.54
C THR A 279 -11.68 1.83 -22.91
N GLY A 280 -11.98 2.65 -23.92
CA GLY A 280 -11.54 2.41 -25.30
C GLY A 280 -12.25 1.22 -25.98
N GLU A 281 -13.30 0.67 -25.38
CA GLU A 281 -14.13 -0.37 -25.99
C GLU A 281 -14.88 0.19 -27.21
N LEU A 282 -14.77 -0.50 -28.34
CA LEU A 282 -15.36 -0.14 -29.62
C LEU A 282 -16.55 -1.06 -29.93
N SER A 283 -17.67 -0.50 -30.37
CA SER A 283 -18.87 -1.25 -30.77
C SER A 283 -19.54 -0.70 -32.03
N VAL A 284 -20.51 -1.43 -32.58
CA VAL A 284 -21.28 -1.04 -33.78
C VAL A 284 -22.33 0.03 -33.44
N ALA A 285 -22.27 1.20 -34.08
CA ALA A 285 -23.28 2.26 -33.93
C ALA A 285 -24.41 2.17 -34.98
N ASP A 286 -24.05 1.96 -36.24
CA ASP A 286 -25.00 1.84 -37.36
C ASP A 286 -24.72 0.56 -38.17
N PRO A 287 -25.44 -0.54 -37.88
CA PRO A 287 -25.35 -1.79 -38.64
C PRO A 287 -25.48 -1.66 -40.15
N ILE A 288 -26.21 -0.66 -40.65
CA ILE A 288 -26.52 -0.51 -42.08
C ILE A 288 -25.27 -0.15 -42.90
N GLN A 289 -24.18 0.29 -42.23
CA GLN A 289 -22.89 0.51 -42.88
C GLN A 289 -22.07 -0.78 -43.09
N PHE A 290 -22.48 -1.91 -42.49
CA PHE A 290 -21.77 -3.19 -42.50
C PHE A 290 -22.44 -4.15 -43.48
N ASP A 291 -22.30 -3.87 -44.77
CA ASP A 291 -22.84 -4.59 -45.93
C ASP A 291 -21.66 -4.95 -46.86
N PHE A 292 -21.50 -6.23 -47.21
CA PHE A 292 -20.32 -6.75 -47.91
C PHE A 292 -20.31 -6.41 -49.42
N GLU A 293 -21.47 -6.52 -50.07
CA GLU A 293 -21.67 -6.24 -51.50
C GLU A 293 -21.31 -4.80 -51.87
N THR A 294 -21.61 -3.85 -50.98
CA THR A 294 -21.33 -2.43 -51.16
C THR A 294 -20.01 -2.00 -50.52
N LYS A 295 -19.65 -2.52 -49.34
CA LYS A 295 -18.46 -2.10 -48.59
C LYS A 295 -17.85 -3.21 -47.71
N PRO A 296 -17.06 -4.15 -48.29
CA PRO A 296 -16.47 -5.28 -47.56
C PRO A 296 -15.37 -4.91 -46.54
N LYS A 297 -15.13 -3.60 -46.33
CA LYS A 297 -14.19 -3.07 -45.33
C LYS A 297 -14.57 -1.64 -44.94
N LEU A 298 -14.70 -1.39 -43.63
CA LEU A 298 -14.90 -0.07 -43.04
C LEU A 298 -13.60 0.45 -42.41
N THR A 299 -13.39 1.77 -42.45
CA THR A 299 -12.24 2.44 -41.83
C THR A 299 -12.61 3.78 -41.20
N ALA A 300 -12.24 3.96 -39.94
CA ALA A 300 -12.42 5.22 -39.21
C ALA A 300 -11.12 5.68 -38.52
N SER A 301 -11.12 6.90 -37.99
CA SER A 301 -10.05 7.42 -37.15
C SER A 301 -10.54 7.69 -35.74
N TYR A 302 -9.67 7.51 -34.75
CA TYR A 302 -9.98 7.76 -33.35
C TYR A 302 -8.83 8.50 -32.66
N GLU A 303 -9.16 9.25 -31.61
CA GLU A 303 -8.24 10.05 -30.79
C GLU A 303 -8.27 9.56 -29.34
N VAL A 304 -7.08 9.54 -28.73
CA VAL A 304 -6.89 9.30 -27.30
C VAL A 304 -6.20 10.51 -26.68
N SER A 305 -6.67 10.95 -25.52
CA SER A 305 -6.14 12.13 -24.80
C SER A 305 -6.05 11.89 -23.30
N ASN A 306 -4.95 12.32 -22.69
CA ASN A 306 -4.76 12.36 -21.23
C ASN A 306 -5.25 13.68 -20.59
N GLY A 307 -5.84 14.58 -21.40
CA GLY A 307 -6.24 15.93 -21.02
C GLY A 307 -5.31 17.02 -21.56
N THR A 308 -4.00 16.79 -21.55
CA THR A 308 -2.95 17.71 -22.03
C THR A 308 -2.62 17.45 -23.51
N VAL A 309 -2.36 16.19 -23.84
CA VAL A 309 -1.85 15.72 -25.14
C VAL A 309 -2.89 14.87 -25.86
N ARG A 310 -2.78 14.74 -27.18
CA ARG A 310 -3.68 13.98 -28.06
C ARG A 310 -2.89 13.15 -29.08
N ALA A 311 -3.19 11.86 -29.18
CA ALA A 311 -2.69 10.97 -30.22
C ALA A 311 -3.84 10.41 -31.05
N GLN A 312 -3.62 10.19 -32.34
CA GLN A 312 -4.65 9.74 -33.29
C GLN A 312 -4.20 8.48 -34.04
N SER A 313 -5.14 7.57 -34.28
CA SER A 313 -4.89 6.28 -34.94
C SER A 313 -6.12 5.81 -35.73
N THR A 314 -6.02 4.67 -36.41
CA THR A 314 -7.07 4.14 -37.30
C THR A 314 -7.75 2.90 -36.75
N ILE A 315 -9.05 2.81 -36.99
CA ILE A 315 -9.88 1.62 -36.90
C ILE A 315 -9.98 0.98 -38.29
N THR A 316 -9.86 -0.33 -38.37
CA THR A 316 -10.15 -1.16 -39.55
C THR A 316 -11.06 -2.30 -39.15
N VAL A 317 -12.18 -2.45 -39.84
CA VAL A 317 -13.03 -3.63 -39.74
C VAL A 317 -13.22 -4.23 -41.13
N ASN A 318 -12.85 -5.49 -41.28
CA ASN A 318 -13.10 -6.25 -42.52
C ASN A 318 -14.40 -7.04 -42.32
N LEU A 319 -15.21 -7.16 -43.36
CA LEU A 319 -16.47 -7.92 -43.31
C LEU A 319 -16.27 -9.35 -43.85
N ASN A 320 -17.02 -10.29 -43.30
CA ASN A 320 -17.31 -11.58 -43.93
C ASN A 320 -18.69 -11.52 -44.60
N ASP A 321 -18.75 -12.02 -45.84
CA ASP A 321 -19.94 -12.35 -46.65
C ASP A 321 -20.90 -13.32 -45.90
N VAL A 322 -22.21 -13.00 -45.88
CA VAL A 322 -23.28 -13.81 -45.23
C VAL A 322 -24.54 -13.98 -46.11
N ALA A 323 -24.35 -14.37 -47.38
CA ALA A 323 -25.33 -14.98 -48.29
C ALA A 323 -26.85 -14.88 -47.95
N GLU A 324 -27.54 -13.93 -48.59
CA GLU A 324 -28.96 -13.58 -48.39
C GLU A 324 -29.99 -14.60 -48.93
N ALA A 325 -31.24 -14.37 -48.52
CA ALA A 325 -32.42 -15.12 -48.97
C ALA A 325 -32.93 -14.68 -50.35
N ILE A 326 -33.27 -15.66 -51.19
CA ILE A 326 -33.97 -15.46 -52.48
C ILE A 326 -35.40 -14.98 -52.21
N THR A 327 -36.02 -14.28 -53.18
CA THR A 327 -37.45 -13.92 -53.14
C THR A 327 -38.20 -14.53 -54.32
N ALA A 328 -39.32 -15.23 -54.06
CA ALA A 328 -40.17 -15.88 -55.07
C ALA A 328 -41.58 -15.23 -55.12
N SER A 329 -42.21 -15.20 -56.29
CA SER A 329 -43.49 -14.52 -56.54
C SER A 329 -44.65 -15.49 -56.85
N PRO A 330 -45.87 -15.25 -56.35
CA PRO A 330 -47.01 -16.13 -56.62
C PRO A 330 -47.47 -16.11 -58.09
N PHE A 331 -47.99 -17.24 -58.56
CA PHE A 331 -48.48 -17.47 -59.92
C PHE A 331 -49.94 -17.98 -59.93
N THR A 332 -50.78 -17.50 -60.87
CA THR A 332 -52.22 -17.82 -60.89
C THR A 332 -52.78 -17.96 -62.32
N ALA A 333 -53.64 -18.96 -62.57
CA ALA A 333 -54.37 -19.13 -63.84
C ALA A 333 -55.75 -19.82 -63.66
N THR A 334 -56.44 -20.13 -64.77
CA THR A 334 -57.77 -20.76 -64.80
C THR A 334 -57.91 -21.70 -66.00
N ILE A 335 -58.66 -22.79 -65.86
CA ILE A 335 -58.87 -23.80 -66.92
C ILE A 335 -60.26 -24.45 -66.77
N ASP A 336 -60.75 -25.15 -67.78
CA ASP A 336 -61.91 -26.06 -67.62
C ASP A 336 -61.46 -27.37 -66.96
N GLU A 337 -62.36 -28.09 -66.29
CA GLU A 337 -62.06 -29.44 -65.80
C GLU A 337 -61.84 -30.45 -66.95
N ASN A 338 -61.33 -31.64 -66.61
CA ASN A 338 -60.95 -32.68 -67.56
C ASN A 338 -60.06 -32.19 -68.75
N PRO A 339 -58.98 -31.42 -68.50
CA PRO A 339 -58.11 -30.83 -69.52
C PRO A 339 -57.19 -31.84 -70.21
N ALA A 340 -56.45 -31.40 -71.23
CA ALA A 340 -55.52 -32.25 -71.97
C ALA A 340 -54.16 -32.42 -71.24
N ALA A 341 -53.61 -33.64 -71.28
CA ALA A 341 -52.29 -33.93 -70.71
C ALA A 341 -51.17 -33.08 -71.35
N ASN A 342 -50.26 -32.56 -70.51
CA ASN A 342 -49.16 -31.66 -70.88
C ASN A 342 -49.60 -30.29 -71.44
N GLN A 343 -50.84 -29.86 -71.19
CA GLN A 343 -51.29 -28.51 -71.52
C GLN A 343 -50.50 -27.47 -70.69
N VAL A 344 -49.98 -26.42 -71.37
CA VAL A 344 -49.17 -25.37 -70.73
C VAL A 344 -50.06 -24.37 -69.99
N LEU A 345 -49.65 -23.96 -68.79
CA LEU A 345 -50.39 -23.06 -67.90
C LEU A 345 -49.74 -21.67 -67.77
N GLY A 346 -48.40 -21.59 -67.80
CA GLY A 346 -47.65 -20.32 -67.73
C GLY A 346 -46.22 -20.53 -67.19
N SER A 347 -45.62 -19.50 -66.58
CA SER A 347 -44.29 -19.57 -65.96
C SER A 347 -44.22 -18.81 -64.64
N VAL A 348 -43.45 -19.32 -63.68
CA VAL A 348 -43.19 -18.71 -62.36
C VAL A 348 -41.98 -17.75 -62.37
N ASN A 349 -41.76 -16.97 -61.31
CA ASN A 349 -40.75 -15.90 -61.29
C ASN A 349 -40.10 -15.66 -59.91
N ALA A 350 -38.77 -15.67 -59.84
CA ALA A 350 -38.00 -15.41 -58.60
C ALA A 350 -36.74 -14.55 -58.86
N THR A 351 -36.19 -13.95 -57.81
CA THR A 351 -35.03 -13.03 -57.83
C THR A 351 -34.14 -13.22 -56.60
N SER A 352 -32.81 -13.13 -56.76
CA SER A 352 -31.85 -13.00 -55.65
C SER A 352 -31.16 -11.63 -55.69
N SER A 353 -30.67 -11.17 -54.53
CA SER A 353 -29.99 -9.88 -54.36
C SER A 353 -28.56 -9.92 -54.91
N ASP A 354 -27.87 -11.01 -54.57
CA ASP A 354 -26.53 -11.47 -54.95
C ASP A 354 -26.35 -11.77 -56.46
N GLY A 355 -27.40 -11.58 -57.27
CA GLY A 355 -27.32 -11.62 -58.74
C GLY A 355 -27.05 -13.01 -59.33
N THR A 356 -27.25 -14.08 -58.55
CA THR A 356 -26.96 -15.46 -58.94
C THR A 356 -28.05 -16.07 -59.84
N SER A 357 -27.68 -17.05 -60.66
CA SER A 357 -28.58 -17.67 -61.64
C SER A 357 -29.45 -18.77 -61.02
N LEU A 358 -30.76 -18.59 -61.03
CA LEU A 358 -31.72 -19.49 -60.36
C LEU A 358 -32.12 -20.72 -61.18
N THR A 359 -32.46 -21.80 -60.47
CA THR A 359 -33.12 -23.02 -60.97
C THR A 359 -34.40 -23.30 -60.18
N TYR A 360 -35.35 -24.02 -60.79
CA TYR A 360 -36.72 -24.16 -60.28
C TYR A 360 -37.13 -25.62 -60.06
N SER A 361 -38.00 -25.87 -59.08
CA SER A 361 -38.62 -27.17 -58.79
C SER A 361 -40.06 -26.99 -58.28
N LEU A 362 -40.86 -28.06 -58.28
CA LEU A 362 -42.12 -28.10 -57.52
C LEU A 362 -41.85 -28.72 -56.15
N VAL A 363 -42.32 -28.06 -55.10
CA VAL A 363 -42.36 -28.62 -53.74
C VAL A 363 -43.47 -29.67 -53.72
N ALA A 364 -43.28 -30.78 -53.00
CA ALA A 364 -44.27 -31.84 -52.89
C ALA A 364 -45.40 -31.49 -51.91
N ASP A 365 -46.07 -30.36 -52.15
CA ASP A 365 -47.12 -29.77 -51.32
C ASP A 365 -48.39 -29.46 -52.14
N GLY A 366 -49.56 -29.55 -51.50
CA GLY A 366 -50.87 -29.42 -52.14
C GLY A 366 -51.01 -30.32 -53.38
N ASP A 367 -51.39 -29.72 -54.50
CA ASP A 367 -51.63 -30.36 -55.78
C ASP A 367 -50.40 -30.45 -56.68
N ALA A 368 -49.19 -30.54 -56.11
CA ALA A 368 -47.94 -30.63 -56.87
C ALA A 368 -47.98 -31.70 -57.98
N SER A 369 -48.62 -32.85 -57.73
CA SER A 369 -48.76 -33.95 -58.69
C SER A 369 -49.65 -33.63 -59.89
N ALA A 370 -50.49 -32.60 -59.82
CA ALA A 370 -51.30 -32.12 -60.94
C ALA A 370 -50.45 -31.41 -62.00
N PHE A 371 -49.20 -31.04 -61.68
CA PHE A 371 -48.35 -30.18 -62.51
C PHE A 371 -46.93 -30.74 -62.76
N ALA A 372 -46.28 -30.21 -63.79
CA ALA A 372 -44.85 -30.41 -64.06
C ALA A 372 -44.19 -29.08 -64.43
N ILE A 373 -42.98 -28.82 -63.92
CA ILE A 373 -42.25 -27.55 -64.11
C ILE A 373 -40.91 -27.74 -64.85
N ASN A 374 -40.53 -26.76 -65.69
CA ASN A 374 -39.21 -26.69 -66.31
C ASN A 374 -38.18 -26.08 -65.36
N THR A 375 -37.14 -26.84 -65.02
CA THR A 375 -36.14 -26.47 -64.00
C THR A 375 -35.25 -25.27 -64.35
N SER A 376 -35.27 -24.81 -65.61
CA SER A 376 -34.44 -23.71 -66.11
C SER A 376 -35.22 -22.48 -66.58
N SER A 377 -36.55 -22.58 -66.73
CA SER A 377 -37.42 -21.48 -67.19
C SER A 377 -38.67 -21.25 -66.34
N GLY A 378 -38.95 -22.11 -65.36
CA GLY A 378 -40.14 -22.00 -64.51
C GLY A 378 -41.47 -22.27 -65.22
N GLU A 379 -41.46 -22.76 -66.47
CA GLU A 379 -42.67 -23.08 -67.24
C GLU A 379 -43.44 -24.27 -66.65
N LEU A 380 -44.75 -24.10 -66.45
CA LEU A 380 -45.66 -25.02 -65.76
C LEU A 380 -46.67 -25.65 -66.72
N THR A 381 -46.91 -26.96 -66.59
CA THR A 381 -47.78 -27.78 -67.46
C THR A 381 -48.62 -28.79 -66.67
N VAL A 382 -49.73 -29.28 -67.24
CA VAL A 382 -50.63 -30.29 -66.64
C VAL A 382 -49.99 -31.69 -66.66
N ALA A 383 -49.84 -32.33 -65.50
CA ALA A 383 -49.25 -33.67 -65.34
C ALA A 383 -50.27 -34.78 -65.06
N ASP A 384 -51.23 -34.56 -64.14
CA ASP A 384 -52.29 -35.52 -63.82
C ASP A 384 -53.67 -34.88 -64.05
N ILE A 385 -54.41 -35.41 -65.04
CA ILE A 385 -55.75 -34.94 -65.41
C ILE A 385 -56.76 -35.24 -64.31
N ALA A 386 -56.60 -36.34 -63.55
CA ALA A 386 -57.59 -36.80 -62.57
C ALA A 386 -57.71 -35.89 -61.33
N LYS A 387 -56.81 -34.90 -61.21
CA LYS A 387 -56.90 -33.80 -60.24
C LYS A 387 -57.80 -32.65 -60.71
N PHE A 388 -58.03 -32.51 -62.01
CA PHE A 388 -58.82 -31.42 -62.59
C PHE A 388 -60.27 -31.86 -62.75
N ASP A 389 -60.96 -31.97 -61.63
CA ASP A 389 -62.35 -32.41 -61.44
C ASP A 389 -63.04 -31.38 -60.53
N PHE A 390 -64.13 -30.76 -60.98
CA PHE A 390 -64.62 -29.53 -60.35
C PHE A 390 -65.27 -29.76 -58.99
N GLU A 391 -66.12 -30.77 -58.85
CA GLU A 391 -66.83 -31.02 -57.59
C GLU A 391 -65.90 -31.46 -56.45
N THR A 392 -64.73 -32.01 -56.77
CA THR A 392 -63.71 -32.35 -55.76
C THR A 392 -62.62 -31.28 -55.59
N ASN A 393 -62.12 -30.67 -56.66
CA ASN A 393 -60.98 -29.75 -56.63
C ASN A 393 -61.23 -28.46 -57.44
N PRO A 394 -62.24 -27.63 -57.11
CA PRO A 394 -62.62 -26.46 -57.91
C PRO A 394 -61.54 -25.37 -57.97
N THR A 395 -60.50 -25.47 -57.13
CA THR A 395 -59.22 -24.76 -57.30
C THR A 395 -58.08 -25.63 -56.78
N LEU A 396 -57.05 -25.81 -57.60
CA LEU A 396 -55.82 -26.55 -57.30
C LEU A 396 -54.73 -25.58 -56.85
N THR A 397 -53.97 -25.93 -55.81
CA THR A 397 -52.90 -25.08 -55.26
C THR A 397 -51.63 -25.87 -54.94
N THR A 398 -50.46 -25.31 -55.22
CA THR A 398 -49.16 -25.92 -54.87
C THR A 398 -48.09 -24.84 -54.66
N ILE A 399 -46.85 -25.24 -54.42
CA ILE A 399 -45.70 -24.37 -54.22
C ILE A 399 -44.58 -24.78 -55.18
N TYR A 400 -43.90 -23.80 -55.78
CA TYR A 400 -42.63 -24.00 -56.45
C TYR A 400 -41.49 -23.44 -55.61
N GLU A 401 -40.30 -24.01 -55.74
CA GLU A 401 -39.07 -23.50 -55.14
C GLU A 401 -38.13 -22.97 -56.22
N ALA A 402 -37.37 -21.92 -55.89
CA ALA A 402 -36.28 -21.39 -56.67
C ALA A 402 -34.99 -21.39 -55.83
N THR A 403 -33.86 -21.80 -56.42
CA THR A 403 -32.57 -21.88 -55.74
C THR A 403 -31.39 -21.46 -56.64
N ASN A 404 -30.41 -20.80 -56.04
CA ASN A 404 -29.09 -20.50 -56.61
C ASN A 404 -28.06 -21.62 -56.35
N GLY A 405 -28.39 -22.61 -55.51
CA GLY A 405 -27.51 -23.71 -55.08
C GLY A 405 -27.00 -23.60 -53.64
N THR A 406 -27.23 -22.48 -52.95
CA THR A 406 -26.88 -22.29 -51.52
C THR A 406 -28.09 -21.92 -50.67
N THR A 407 -28.96 -21.03 -51.14
CA THR A 407 -30.23 -20.66 -50.51
C THR A 407 -31.42 -21.07 -51.38
N THR A 408 -32.63 -21.12 -50.80
CA THR A 408 -33.88 -21.44 -51.51
C THR A 408 -34.98 -20.45 -51.13
N ALA A 409 -35.97 -20.27 -51.99
CA ALA A 409 -37.19 -19.54 -51.68
C ALA A 409 -38.39 -20.07 -52.46
N GLN A 410 -39.58 -19.95 -51.86
CA GLN A 410 -40.78 -20.64 -52.31
C GLN A 410 -41.91 -19.67 -52.66
N GLY A 411 -42.65 -19.96 -53.75
CA GLY A 411 -43.78 -19.17 -54.23
C GLY A 411 -44.98 -20.05 -54.57
N SER A 412 -46.19 -19.55 -54.33
CA SER A 412 -47.42 -20.33 -54.52
C SER A 412 -47.93 -20.33 -55.96
N ILE A 413 -48.62 -21.40 -56.34
CA ILE A 413 -49.33 -21.61 -57.61
C ILE A 413 -50.82 -21.81 -57.29
N THR A 414 -51.73 -21.27 -58.11
CA THR A 414 -53.19 -21.42 -57.94
C THR A 414 -53.93 -21.49 -59.28
N ILE A 415 -54.77 -22.51 -59.48
CA ILE A 415 -55.50 -22.78 -60.74
C ILE A 415 -56.98 -23.10 -60.46
N THR A 416 -57.92 -22.33 -61.00
CA THR A 416 -59.39 -22.54 -60.80
C THR A 416 -60.08 -23.25 -61.97
N LEU A 417 -61.11 -24.07 -61.70
CA LEU A 417 -61.83 -24.98 -62.64
C LEU A 417 -63.30 -24.55 -62.97
N ASN A 418 -64.01 -25.33 -63.83
CA ASN A 418 -65.45 -25.23 -64.22
C ASN A 418 -66.13 -26.66 -64.29
N ASP A 419 -67.48 -26.82 -64.29
CA ASP A 419 -68.33 -27.86 -63.56
C ASP A 419 -69.30 -28.84 -64.34
N LEU A 420 -69.52 -30.13 -63.90
CA LEU A 420 -70.39 -31.22 -64.50
C LEU A 420 -70.84 -32.48 -63.61
N ALA A 421 -72.04 -32.51 -62.97
CA ALA A 421 -72.47 -33.57 -61.97
C ALA A 421 -73.45 -34.75 -62.35
N GLU A 422 -73.44 -35.89 -61.57
CA GLU A 422 -74.24 -37.17 -61.73
C GLU A 422 -74.77 -37.89 -60.40
N GLY A 423 -74.85 -39.26 -60.30
CA GLY A 423 -75.86 -40.13 -59.59
C GLY A 423 -75.90 -40.47 -58.04
N VAL A 424 -76.73 -41.45 -57.59
CA VAL A 424 -77.02 -41.86 -56.15
C VAL A 424 -76.36 -43.19 -55.65
N THR A 425 -75.65 -43.19 -54.51
CA THR A 425 -75.13 -44.39 -53.77
C THR A 425 -74.86 -44.12 -52.27
N ALA A 426 -74.47 -45.12 -51.48
CA ALA A 426 -73.98 -44.97 -50.09
C ALA A 426 -72.70 -45.80 -49.82
N ASN A 427 -71.77 -45.26 -49.03
CA ASN A 427 -70.42 -45.82 -48.85
C ASN A 427 -70.16 -46.31 -47.42
N ALA A 428 -69.16 -47.17 -47.26
CA ALA A 428 -68.60 -47.49 -45.93
C ALA A 428 -67.83 -46.28 -45.37
N PHE A 429 -67.96 -46.05 -44.07
CA PHE A 429 -67.23 -45.05 -43.32
C PHE A 429 -66.25 -45.74 -42.37
N THR A 430 -64.95 -45.57 -42.61
CA THR A 430 -63.90 -46.05 -41.72
C THR A 430 -63.00 -44.87 -41.37
N VAL A 431 -62.70 -44.71 -40.08
CA VAL A 431 -61.73 -43.73 -39.59
C VAL A 431 -60.87 -44.39 -38.50
N THR A 432 -59.66 -43.88 -38.31
CA THR A 432 -58.85 -44.15 -37.12
C THR A 432 -58.69 -42.82 -36.39
N ILE A 433 -58.93 -42.83 -35.09
CA ILE A 433 -58.70 -41.69 -34.21
C ILE A 433 -57.86 -42.13 -33.01
N ASP A 434 -57.30 -41.16 -32.32
CA ASP A 434 -56.74 -41.36 -30.99
C ASP A 434 -57.88 -41.60 -29.96
N GLU A 435 -57.57 -42.34 -28.90
CA GLU A 435 -58.49 -42.55 -27.79
C GLU A 435 -58.73 -41.29 -26.94
N ASN A 436 -59.67 -41.38 -26.00
CA ASN A 436 -60.13 -40.24 -25.18
C ASN A 436 -60.54 -38.97 -25.98
N PRO A 437 -61.26 -39.08 -27.12
CA PRO A 437 -61.67 -37.95 -27.96
C PRO A 437 -62.61 -36.99 -27.24
N ALA A 438 -62.64 -35.73 -27.68
CA ALA A 438 -63.49 -34.72 -27.07
C ALA A 438 -65.00 -35.04 -27.23
N ALA A 439 -65.82 -34.67 -26.23
CA ALA A 439 -67.27 -34.87 -26.32
C ALA A 439 -67.87 -34.08 -27.49
N ASN A 440 -68.66 -34.74 -28.34
CA ASN A 440 -69.15 -34.23 -29.63
C ASN A 440 -68.06 -33.99 -30.70
N GLN A 441 -66.85 -34.54 -30.55
CA GLN A 441 -65.83 -34.52 -31.59
C GLN A 441 -66.38 -35.13 -32.89
N VAL A 442 -66.23 -34.39 -33.99
CA VAL A 442 -66.62 -34.86 -35.32
C VAL A 442 -65.60 -35.91 -35.76
N LEU A 443 -66.07 -37.16 -35.91
CA LEU A 443 -65.31 -38.29 -36.42
C LEU A 443 -65.18 -38.23 -37.95
N GLY A 444 -66.16 -37.60 -38.60
CA GLY A 444 -66.19 -37.38 -40.04
C GLY A 444 -67.63 -37.26 -40.56
N LYS A 445 -67.81 -37.45 -41.87
CA LYS A 445 -69.13 -37.53 -42.51
C LYS A 445 -69.27 -38.85 -43.25
N VAL A 446 -70.35 -39.58 -42.98
CA VAL A 446 -70.68 -40.79 -43.75
C VAL A 446 -71.10 -40.38 -45.15
N SER A 447 -70.43 -40.90 -46.19
CA SER A 447 -70.57 -40.39 -47.55
C SER A 447 -71.58 -41.18 -48.37
N ALA A 448 -72.40 -40.43 -49.12
CA ALA A 448 -73.43 -40.93 -50.00
C ALA A 448 -73.63 -39.91 -51.12
N THR A 449 -73.76 -40.36 -52.37
CA THR A 449 -73.99 -39.48 -53.52
C THR A 449 -75.50 -39.35 -53.79
N THR A 450 -75.94 -38.30 -54.50
CA THR A 450 -77.31 -38.25 -55.07
C THR A 450 -77.35 -37.59 -56.45
N ALA A 451 -78.27 -38.03 -57.30
CA ALA A 451 -78.35 -37.66 -58.72
C ALA A 451 -78.63 -36.19 -59.04
N ASP A 452 -79.26 -35.45 -58.12
CA ASP A 452 -79.79 -34.11 -58.40
C ASP A 452 -79.65 -33.17 -57.18
N GLY A 453 -78.62 -33.38 -56.33
CA GLY A 453 -78.43 -32.61 -55.10
C GLY A 453 -79.60 -32.71 -54.10
N THR A 454 -80.39 -33.78 -54.18
CA THR A 454 -81.58 -34.00 -53.35
C THR A 454 -81.17 -34.14 -51.89
N SER A 455 -81.82 -33.37 -50.99
CA SER A 455 -81.50 -33.35 -49.57
C SER A 455 -81.56 -34.76 -48.95
N LEU A 456 -80.39 -35.29 -48.61
CA LEU A 456 -80.27 -36.57 -47.93
C LEU A 456 -80.70 -36.47 -46.46
N THR A 457 -81.24 -37.58 -45.97
CA THR A 457 -81.54 -37.80 -44.56
C THR A 457 -80.79 -39.04 -44.07
N TYR A 458 -80.23 -38.96 -42.85
CA TYR A 458 -79.32 -39.96 -42.29
C TYR A 458 -79.81 -40.43 -40.91
N SER A 459 -79.55 -41.69 -40.56
CA SER A 459 -79.85 -42.22 -39.22
C SER A 459 -78.96 -43.41 -38.86
N LEU A 460 -78.53 -43.51 -37.60
CA LEU A 460 -77.89 -44.70 -37.06
C LEU A 460 -78.92 -45.83 -36.92
N VAL A 461 -78.50 -47.03 -37.28
CA VAL A 461 -79.19 -48.27 -36.92
C VAL A 461 -78.86 -48.57 -35.45
N ALA A 462 -79.80 -49.16 -34.71
CA ALA A 462 -79.58 -49.55 -33.32
C ALA A 462 -78.86 -50.90 -33.23
N ASP A 463 -77.63 -50.97 -33.74
CA ASP A 463 -76.77 -52.15 -33.77
C ASP A 463 -75.32 -51.85 -33.34
N GLY A 464 -74.57 -52.91 -33.00
CA GLY A 464 -73.19 -52.79 -32.52
C GLY A 464 -73.05 -51.79 -31.38
N ASP A 465 -72.10 -50.88 -31.57
CA ASP A 465 -71.67 -49.85 -30.64
C ASP A 465 -72.31 -48.49 -30.96
N ALA A 466 -73.46 -48.47 -31.65
CA ALA A 466 -74.14 -47.25 -32.10
C ALA A 466 -74.45 -46.22 -31.00
N SER A 467 -74.44 -46.60 -29.72
CA SER A 467 -74.55 -45.67 -28.58
C SER A 467 -73.31 -44.79 -28.36
N ALA A 468 -72.15 -45.20 -28.86
CA ALA A 468 -70.93 -44.39 -28.86
C ALA A 468 -71.03 -43.19 -29.82
N PHE A 469 -71.92 -43.25 -30.81
CA PHE A 469 -72.02 -42.29 -31.90
C PHE A 469 -73.34 -41.50 -31.88
N ALA A 470 -73.29 -40.27 -32.37
CA ALA A 470 -74.46 -39.51 -32.82
C ALA A 470 -74.26 -39.10 -34.27
N ILE A 471 -75.31 -39.22 -35.09
CA ILE A 471 -75.29 -38.79 -36.50
C ILE A 471 -76.22 -37.61 -36.72
N ASN A 472 -75.73 -36.57 -37.40
CA ASN A 472 -76.56 -35.45 -37.84
C ASN A 472 -77.43 -35.89 -39.02
N ALA A 473 -78.74 -35.98 -38.77
CA ALA A 473 -79.72 -36.48 -39.72
C ALA A 473 -79.86 -35.68 -41.03
N SER A 474 -79.20 -34.52 -41.15
CA SER A 474 -79.22 -33.65 -42.35
C SER A 474 -77.89 -33.52 -43.08
N SER A 475 -76.79 -34.05 -42.53
CA SER A 475 -75.44 -33.87 -43.08
C SER A 475 -74.53 -35.10 -43.01
N GLY A 476 -75.01 -36.21 -42.43
CA GLY A 476 -74.22 -37.44 -42.27
C GLY A 476 -73.05 -37.31 -41.29
N GLU A 477 -72.95 -36.19 -40.58
CA GLU A 477 -71.85 -35.88 -39.65
C GLU A 477 -71.93 -36.79 -38.43
N LEU A 478 -70.90 -37.63 -38.27
CA LEU A 478 -70.77 -38.57 -37.17
C LEU A 478 -69.94 -37.94 -36.06
N THR A 479 -70.46 -37.98 -34.84
CA THR A 479 -69.87 -37.35 -33.65
C THR A 479 -69.80 -38.32 -32.48
N VAL A 480 -68.82 -38.13 -31.59
CA VAL A 480 -68.71 -38.84 -30.31
C VAL A 480 -69.87 -38.46 -29.39
N ALA A 481 -70.74 -39.42 -29.08
CA ALA A 481 -71.88 -39.26 -28.18
C ALA A 481 -71.57 -39.67 -26.73
N ASP A 482 -70.75 -40.70 -26.55
CA ASP A 482 -70.30 -41.18 -25.24
C ASP A 482 -68.78 -41.42 -25.29
N VAL A 483 -68.00 -40.47 -24.76
CA VAL A 483 -66.53 -40.51 -24.75
C VAL A 483 -66.00 -41.74 -24.03
N ALA A 484 -66.70 -42.23 -23.00
CA ALA A 484 -66.26 -43.37 -22.20
C ALA A 484 -66.32 -44.73 -22.93
N GLN A 485 -66.77 -44.74 -24.19
CA GLN A 485 -66.66 -45.90 -25.09
C GLN A 485 -65.31 -45.93 -25.84
N PHE A 486 -64.62 -44.78 -25.94
CA PHE A 486 -63.44 -44.58 -26.80
C PHE A 486 -62.14 -44.64 -25.97
N ASP A 487 -61.93 -45.75 -25.27
CA ASP A 487 -60.67 -46.11 -24.60
C ASP A 487 -60.07 -47.35 -25.27
N PHE A 488 -58.78 -47.35 -25.56
CA PHE A 488 -58.10 -48.39 -26.34
C PHE A 488 -57.95 -49.70 -25.55
N GLU A 489 -57.71 -49.62 -24.24
CA GLU A 489 -57.61 -50.77 -23.35
C GLU A 489 -58.90 -51.63 -23.33
N THR A 490 -60.06 -51.00 -23.48
CA THR A 490 -61.36 -51.69 -23.46
C THR A 490 -62.00 -51.90 -24.83
N ASN A 491 -61.98 -50.92 -25.73
CA ASN A 491 -62.69 -50.96 -27.02
C ASN A 491 -61.83 -50.47 -28.21
N PRO A 492 -60.74 -51.18 -28.58
CA PRO A 492 -59.79 -50.71 -29.59
C PRO A 492 -60.38 -50.57 -31.02
N ILE A 493 -61.57 -51.10 -31.28
CA ILE A 493 -62.38 -50.81 -32.48
C ILE A 493 -63.87 -50.76 -32.09
N LEU A 494 -64.56 -49.68 -32.47
CA LEU A 494 -66.01 -49.48 -32.32
C LEU A 494 -66.70 -49.58 -33.69
N THR A 495 -67.89 -50.21 -33.76
CA THR A 495 -68.58 -50.54 -35.02
C THR A 495 -70.09 -50.34 -34.98
N ALA A 496 -70.70 -49.83 -36.05
CA ALA A 496 -72.15 -49.61 -36.16
C ALA A 496 -72.63 -49.60 -37.62
N THR A 497 -73.94 -49.53 -37.87
CA THR A 497 -74.51 -49.30 -39.22
C THR A 497 -75.25 -47.97 -39.28
N TYR A 498 -75.22 -47.30 -40.45
CA TYR A 498 -76.09 -46.15 -40.75
C TYR A 498 -76.95 -46.40 -41.98
N GLU A 499 -78.11 -45.75 -42.04
CA GLU A 499 -78.98 -45.66 -43.21
C GLU A 499 -79.01 -44.21 -43.73
N VAL A 500 -79.11 -44.07 -45.05
CA VAL A 500 -79.22 -42.79 -45.76
C VAL A 500 -80.30 -42.87 -46.84
N SER A 501 -81.11 -41.82 -46.97
CA SER A 501 -82.26 -41.77 -47.89
C SER A 501 -82.50 -40.39 -48.48
N ASN A 502 -82.89 -40.34 -49.76
CA ASN A 502 -83.43 -39.15 -50.44
C ASN A 502 -84.95 -38.97 -50.24
N GLY A 503 -85.59 -39.78 -49.38
CA GLY A 503 -87.04 -39.79 -49.15
C GLY A 503 -87.86 -40.69 -50.09
N THR A 504 -87.24 -41.25 -51.13
CA THR A 504 -87.87 -42.23 -52.05
C THR A 504 -87.09 -43.53 -52.17
N GLU A 505 -85.76 -43.48 -52.05
CA GLU A 505 -84.84 -44.61 -52.07
C GLU A 505 -83.93 -44.51 -50.83
N SER A 506 -83.45 -45.64 -50.31
CA SER A 506 -82.48 -45.68 -49.22
C SER A 506 -81.41 -46.74 -49.44
N ALA A 507 -80.26 -46.52 -48.82
CA ALA A 507 -79.12 -47.44 -48.78
C ALA A 507 -78.46 -47.38 -47.40
N GLN A 508 -77.68 -48.39 -47.06
CA GLN A 508 -77.00 -48.51 -45.77
C GLN A 508 -75.49 -48.64 -45.95
N GLY A 509 -74.73 -48.09 -45.01
CA GLY A 509 -73.28 -48.20 -44.95
C GLY A 509 -72.80 -48.56 -43.54
N SER A 510 -71.65 -49.22 -43.45
CA SER A 510 -71.01 -49.59 -42.19
C SER A 510 -70.15 -48.45 -41.63
N ILE A 511 -70.10 -48.34 -40.31
CA ILE A 511 -69.18 -47.49 -39.54
C ILE A 511 -68.16 -48.40 -38.85
N ALA A 512 -66.88 -48.08 -38.99
CA ALA A 512 -65.80 -48.65 -38.18
C ALA A 512 -64.86 -47.54 -37.72
N VAL A 513 -64.63 -47.45 -36.41
CA VAL A 513 -63.72 -46.49 -35.78
C VAL A 513 -62.66 -47.28 -35.04
N ASN A 514 -61.43 -47.28 -35.56
CA ASN A 514 -60.29 -47.88 -34.86
C ASN A 514 -59.71 -46.83 -33.91
N LEU A 515 -59.26 -47.26 -32.74
CA LEU A 515 -58.52 -46.41 -31.81
C LEU A 515 -57.01 -46.63 -31.97
N ASN A 516 -56.23 -45.58 -31.85
CA ASN A 516 -54.80 -45.67 -31.55
C ASN A 516 -54.61 -45.71 -30.03
N ASP A 517 -53.71 -46.59 -29.58
CA ASP A 517 -53.02 -46.51 -28.29
C ASP A 517 -52.24 -45.19 -28.25
N VAL A 518 -52.55 -44.32 -27.28
CA VAL A 518 -51.83 -43.05 -27.07
C VAL A 518 -51.21 -43.01 -25.68
N ASN A 519 -49.98 -43.50 -25.58
CA ASN A 519 -49.14 -43.40 -24.39
C ASN A 519 -49.04 -41.94 -23.86
N GLU A 520 -49.76 -41.61 -22.79
CA GLU A 520 -49.87 -40.25 -22.28
C GLU A 520 -48.61 -39.75 -21.56
N THR A 521 -48.38 -38.44 -21.67
CA THR A 521 -47.20 -37.76 -21.12
C THR A 521 -47.22 -37.65 -19.60
N ILE A 522 -46.10 -37.99 -18.96
CA ILE A 522 -45.84 -37.62 -17.56
C ILE A 522 -45.73 -36.10 -17.48
N THR A 523 -46.38 -35.49 -16.48
CA THR A 523 -46.20 -34.08 -16.14
C THR A 523 -45.51 -33.97 -14.78
N ALA A 524 -44.46 -33.14 -14.70
CA ALA A 524 -43.77 -32.75 -13.48
C ALA A 524 -44.08 -31.27 -13.20
N ASN A 525 -44.18 -30.87 -11.92
CA ASN A 525 -44.49 -29.49 -11.52
C ASN A 525 -43.34 -28.90 -10.71
N ASP A 526 -42.99 -27.64 -10.97
CA ASP A 526 -41.97 -26.93 -10.19
C ASP A 526 -42.33 -26.89 -8.69
N PHE A 527 -41.32 -27.15 -7.86
CA PHE A 527 -41.42 -27.13 -6.41
C PHE A 527 -40.73 -25.89 -5.86
N THR A 528 -41.42 -25.10 -5.03
CA THR A 528 -40.83 -23.94 -4.36
C THR A 528 -41.23 -23.89 -2.90
N VAL A 529 -40.24 -23.68 -2.03
CA VAL A 529 -40.44 -23.53 -0.59
C VAL A 529 -39.50 -22.44 -0.05
N THR A 530 -39.80 -21.95 1.15
CA THR A 530 -38.90 -21.12 1.96
C THR A 530 -38.68 -21.84 3.28
N ILE A 531 -37.43 -21.95 3.71
CA ILE A 531 -37.03 -22.54 5.00
C ILE A 531 -36.07 -21.60 5.70
N ASP A 532 -35.91 -21.77 7.01
CA ASP A 532 -34.81 -21.14 7.75
C ASP A 532 -33.49 -21.84 7.38
N GLU A 533 -32.38 -21.10 7.40
CA GLU A 533 -31.04 -21.65 7.15
C GLU A 533 -30.55 -22.60 8.26
N ASN A 534 -29.36 -23.19 8.07
CA ASN A 534 -28.81 -24.25 8.93
C ASN A 534 -29.84 -25.36 9.33
N PRO A 535 -30.62 -25.89 8.37
CA PRO A 535 -31.67 -26.86 8.64
C PRO A 535 -31.10 -28.21 9.12
N THR A 536 -31.94 -29.03 9.74
CA THR A 536 -31.48 -30.33 10.25
C THR A 536 -31.27 -31.35 9.13
N ALA A 537 -30.23 -32.18 9.23
CA ALA A 537 -29.96 -33.24 8.25
C ALA A 537 -31.13 -34.24 8.16
N SER A 538 -31.49 -34.64 6.95
CA SER A 538 -32.69 -35.44 6.63
C SER A 538 -34.02 -34.79 7.02
N GLN A 539 -34.07 -33.47 7.21
CA GLN A 539 -35.32 -32.72 7.35
C GLN A 539 -36.13 -32.78 6.06
N VAL A 540 -37.39 -33.23 6.16
CA VAL A 540 -38.35 -33.18 5.05
C VAL A 540 -38.77 -31.72 4.82
N ILE A 541 -38.54 -31.21 3.61
CA ILE A 541 -38.91 -29.85 3.20
C ILE A 541 -40.14 -29.81 2.29
N GLY A 542 -40.55 -30.96 1.74
CA GLY A 542 -41.80 -31.11 1.01
C GLY A 542 -41.91 -32.43 0.27
N ILE A 543 -42.87 -32.50 -0.65
CA ILE A 543 -43.05 -33.63 -1.58
C ILE A 543 -43.24 -33.00 -2.96
N VAL A 544 -42.40 -33.36 -3.93
CA VAL A 544 -42.56 -32.88 -5.32
C VAL A 544 -43.77 -33.55 -5.97
N SER A 545 -44.44 -32.87 -6.90
CA SER A 545 -45.68 -33.40 -7.50
C SER A 545 -45.51 -33.73 -8.97
N ALA A 546 -46.09 -34.86 -9.38
CA ALA A 546 -46.13 -35.33 -10.74
C ALA A 546 -47.43 -36.10 -10.99
N SER A 547 -47.83 -36.21 -12.26
CA SER A 547 -49.03 -36.95 -12.67
C SER A 547 -48.79 -37.75 -13.95
N SER A 548 -49.28 -39.00 -13.94
CA SER A 548 -49.53 -39.82 -15.13
C SER A 548 -51.04 -40.09 -15.22
N ALA A 549 -51.61 -40.11 -16.43
CA ALA A 549 -53.05 -40.35 -16.60
C ALA A 549 -53.46 -41.77 -16.12
N ASN A 550 -52.58 -42.76 -16.31
CA ASN A 550 -52.96 -44.17 -16.27
C ASN A 550 -52.71 -44.83 -14.90
N ASN A 551 -52.51 -44.01 -13.84
CA ASN A 551 -52.06 -44.43 -12.51
C ASN A 551 -50.76 -45.28 -12.54
N ALA A 552 -49.91 -45.05 -13.54
CA ALA A 552 -48.65 -45.76 -13.70
C ALA A 552 -47.70 -45.42 -12.54
N THR A 553 -47.02 -46.44 -11.98
CA THR A 553 -46.03 -46.26 -10.91
C THR A 553 -44.93 -45.30 -11.37
N LEU A 554 -44.82 -44.17 -10.67
CA LEU A 554 -43.79 -43.17 -10.91
C LEU A 554 -42.58 -43.43 -10.00
N THR A 555 -41.39 -43.22 -10.55
CA THR A 555 -40.13 -43.19 -9.81
C THR A 555 -39.45 -41.84 -9.97
N TYR A 556 -38.89 -41.32 -8.87
CA TYR A 556 -38.28 -39.99 -8.80
C TYR A 556 -36.75 -40.07 -8.61
N SER A 557 -36.01 -39.11 -9.17
CA SER A 557 -34.55 -38.99 -8.98
C SER A 557 -34.06 -37.56 -9.17
N MET A 558 -33.04 -37.14 -8.40
CA MET A 558 -32.35 -35.87 -8.63
C MET A 558 -31.58 -35.91 -9.96
N VAL A 559 -31.60 -34.80 -10.68
CA VAL A 559 -30.84 -34.58 -11.93
C VAL A 559 -29.68 -33.63 -11.65
N SER A 560 -28.61 -33.71 -12.44
CA SER A 560 -27.49 -32.78 -12.36
C SER A 560 -27.93 -31.32 -12.53
N GLY A 561 -27.70 -30.53 -11.49
CA GLY A 561 -27.82 -29.08 -11.42
C GLY A 561 -26.94 -28.57 -10.28
N ASP A 562 -26.69 -27.27 -10.20
CA ASP A 562 -25.59 -26.71 -9.40
C ASP A 562 -25.67 -27.07 -7.89
N ASP A 563 -26.87 -27.06 -7.31
CA ASP A 563 -27.11 -27.42 -5.89
C ASP A 563 -27.75 -28.81 -5.72
N ALA A 564 -27.68 -29.69 -6.74
CA ALA A 564 -28.39 -30.98 -6.71
C ALA A 564 -27.91 -31.94 -5.62
N THR A 565 -26.73 -31.71 -5.02
CA THR A 565 -26.20 -32.45 -3.87
C THR A 565 -26.72 -31.97 -2.53
N ALA A 566 -27.38 -30.82 -2.46
CA ALA A 566 -28.01 -30.32 -1.24
C ALA A 566 -29.23 -31.16 -0.82
N PHE A 567 -29.84 -31.89 -1.77
CA PHE A 567 -31.12 -32.56 -1.62
C PHE A 567 -31.07 -34.06 -1.91
N ALA A 568 -31.80 -34.84 -1.11
CA ALA A 568 -32.15 -36.23 -1.41
C ALA A 568 -33.67 -36.36 -1.61
N ILE A 569 -34.06 -37.15 -2.61
CA ILE A 569 -35.47 -37.42 -2.96
C ILE A 569 -35.79 -38.91 -2.80
N ASP A 570 -36.88 -39.27 -2.12
CA ASP A 570 -37.32 -40.66 -2.08
C ASP A 570 -37.90 -41.07 -3.45
N ALA A 571 -37.32 -42.12 -4.01
CA ALA A 571 -37.61 -42.58 -5.36
C ALA A 571 -39.03 -43.14 -5.57
N ASN A 572 -39.84 -43.31 -4.53
CA ASN A 572 -41.20 -43.90 -4.61
C ASN A 572 -42.31 -42.89 -4.32
N SER A 573 -42.02 -41.88 -3.51
CA SER A 573 -42.99 -40.91 -2.98
C SER A 573 -42.74 -39.47 -3.43
N GLY A 574 -41.53 -39.13 -3.87
CA GLY A 574 -41.15 -37.76 -4.20
C GLY A 574 -40.90 -36.88 -2.96
N GLU A 575 -40.80 -37.47 -1.76
CA GLU A 575 -40.45 -36.74 -0.54
C GLU A 575 -39.03 -36.17 -0.65
N LEU A 576 -38.90 -34.86 -0.45
CA LEU A 576 -37.67 -34.09 -0.62
C LEU A 576 -37.07 -33.75 0.75
N THR A 577 -35.80 -34.09 0.94
CA THR A 577 -35.07 -33.98 2.21
C THR A 577 -33.73 -33.28 2.03
N ILE A 578 -33.25 -32.65 3.11
CA ILE A 578 -31.89 -32.10 3.18
C ILE A 578 -30.86 -33.25 3.27
N ASP A 579 -29.90 -33.30 2.35
CA ASP A 579 -28.78 -34.27 2.37
C ASP A 579 -27.49 -33.61 2.89
N ASP A 580 -27.09 -32.48 2.29
CA ASP A 580 -25.94 -31.69 2.71
C ASP A 580 -26.35 -30.34 3.32
N VAL A 581 -26.43 -30.30 4.65
CA VAL A 581 -26.79 -29.11 5.44
C VAL A 581 -25.83 -27.92 5.22
N ALA A 582 -24.58 -28.16 4.81
CA ALA A 582 -23.56 -27.12 4.69
C ALA A 582 -23.73 -26.22 3.45
N GLN A 583 -24.71 -26.52 2.58
CA GLN A 583 -25.08 -25.68 1.44
C GLN A 583 -26.21 -24.70 1.76
N PHE A 584 -26.80 -24.80 2.96
CA PHE A 584 -27.96 -24.00 3.42
C PHE A 584 -27.50 -22.90 4.39
N ASP A 585 -26.67 -22.00 3.87
CA ASP A 585 -26.04 -20.84 4.53
C ASP A 585 -26.48 -19.59 3.73
N TYR A 586 -27.15 -18.64 4.38
CA TYR A 586 -27.77 -17.48 3.75
C TYR A 586 -26.73 -16.45 3.28
N GLU A 587 -25.67 -16.22 4.08
CA GLU A 587 -24.53 -15.38 3.71
C GLU A 587 -23.81 -15.90 2.46
N SER A 588 -23.70 -17.22 2.31
CA SER A 588 -23.14 -17.87 1.12
C SER A 588 -24.13 -17.89 -0.06
N LYS A 589 -25.41 -18.22 0.17
CA LYS A 589 -26.42 -18.37 -0.89
C LYS A 589 -27.87 -18.25 -0.41
N THR A 590 -28.51 -17.12 -0.68
CA THR A 590 -29.92 -16.84 -0.31
C THR A 590 -30.97 -17.79 -0.92
N SER A 591 -30.63 -18.58 -1.94
CA SER A 591 -31.52 -19.58 -2.53
C SER A 591 -30.78 -20.70 -3.28
N LEU A 592 -31.18 -21.94 -3.06
CA LEU A 592 -30.67 -23.13 -3.74
C LEU A 592 -31.63 -23.58 -4.85
N THR A 593 -31.07 -24.08 -5.95
CA THR A 593 -31.80 -24.54 -7.14
C THR A 593 -31.26 -25.87 -7.67
N ALA A 594 -32.17 -26.82 -7.90
CA ALA A 594 -31.87 -28.12 -8.48
C ALA A 594 -32.99 -28.56 -9.44
N ASN A 595 -32.78 -29.64 -10.19
CA ASN A 595 -33.81 -30.27 -11.01
C ASN A 595 -34.05 -31.70 -10.55
N TYR A 596 -35.29 -32.18 -10.69
CA TYR A 596 -35.63 -33.60 -10.50
C TYR A 596 -36.26 -34.17 -11.76
N GLU A 597 -36.09 -35.47 -11.95
CA GLU A 597 -36.74 -36.26 -12.98
C GLU A 597 -37.78 -37.18 -12.34
N VAL A 598 -38.88 -37.38 -13.04
CA VAL A 598 -39.90 -38.37 -12.75
C VAL A 598 -40.13 -39.24 -13.99
N SER A 599 -40.15 -40.55 -13.81
CA SER A 599 -40.28 -41.52 -14.90
C SER A 599 -41.25 -42.64 -14.55
N ASN A 600 -41.89 -43.23 -15.58
CA ASN A 600 -42.66 -44.47 -15.51
C ASN A 600 -41.88 -45.69 -16.07
N GLY A 601 -40.58 -45.52 -16.36
CA GLY A 601 -39.71 -46.54 -16.96
C GLY A 601 -39.72 -46.60 -18.50
N THR A 602 -40.58 -45.83 -19.18
CA THR A 602 -40.60 -45.71 -20.65
C THR A 602 -40.48 -44.26 -21.15
N THR A 603 -40.97 -43.32 -20.35
CA THR A 603 -40.90 -41.86 -20.57
C THR A 603 -40.42 -41.17 -19.29
N SER A 604 -39.94 -39.94 -19.40
CA SER A 604 -39.62 -39.09 -18.25
C SER A 604 -39.99 -37.63 -18.48
N ALA A 605 -40.14 -36.88 -17.40
CA ALA A 605 -40.31 -35.43 -17.38
C ALA A 605 -39.46 -34.84 -16.25
N GLN A 606 -39.03 -33.59 -16.39
CA GLN A 606 -38.22 -32.88 -15.40
C GLN A 606 -38.89 -31.58 -14.99
N ALA A 607 -38.69 -31.17 -13.73
CA ALA A 607 -39.10 -29.87 -13.20
C ALA A 607 -38.09 -29.37 -12.15
N SER A 608 -38.18 -28.08 -11.83
CA SER A 608 -37.23 -27.42 -10.93
C SER A 608 -37.63 -27.52 -9.45
N ILE A 609 -36.62 -27.42 -8.59
CA ILE A 609 -36.69 -27.25 -7.15
C ILE A 609 -36.04 -25.90 -6.84
N THR A 610 -36.75 -25.01 -6.16
CA THR A 610 -36.21 -23.75 -5.63
C THR A 610 -36.45 -23.68 -4.13
N VAL A 611 -35.38 -23.56 -3.35
CA VAL A 611 -35.44 -23.43 -1.89
C VAL A 611 -34.85 -22.09 -1.49
N ASN A 612 -35.70 -21.18 -1.05
CA ASN A 612 -35.30 -19.87 -0.56
C ASN A 612 -34.94 -19.97 0.92
N LEU A 613 -33.91 -19.28 1.36
CA LEU A 613 -33.49 -19.26 2.77
C LEU A 613 -34.01 -18.01 3.49
N ASN A 614 -34.38 -18.16 4.76
CA ASN A 614 -34.51 -17.04 5.70
C ASN A 614 -33.20 -16.92 6.50
N ASP A 615 -32.71 -15.68 6.58
CA ASP A 615 -31.70 -15.18 7.52
C ASP A 615 -32.04 -15.55 8.99
N VAL A 616 -31.12 -16.23 9.65
CA VAL A 616 -31.17 -16.57 11.09
C VAL A 616 -30.05 -15.88 11.84
N PHE A 617 -30.41 -15.15 12.89
CA PHE A 617 -29.45 -14.47 13.76
C PHE A 617 -28.79 -15.46 14.72
N GLU A 618 -27.54 -15.83 14.43
CA GLU A 618 -26.81 -16.95 15.03
C GLU A 618 -25.56 -16.52 15.80
N THR A 619 -24.85 -15.47 15.38
CA THR A 619 -23.55 -15.11 15.96
C THR A 619 -23.41 -13.63 16.30
N ILE A 620 -22.66 -13.34 17.36
CA ILE A 620 -22.07 -12.01 17.59
C ILE A 620 -20.62 -12.22 17.99
N ILE A 621 -19.71 -11.53 17.30
CA ILE A 621 -18.30 -11.46 17.64
C ILE A 621 -18.05 -10.06 18.21
N ALA A 622 -17.67 -10.01 19.48
CA ALA A 622 -17.26 -8.79 20.16
C ALA A 622 -15.76 -8.54 19.88
N ASN A 623 -15.43 -7.53 19.10
CA ASN A 623 -14.04 -7.30 18.70
C ASN A 623 -13.21 -6.80 19.89
N PRO A 624 -11.93 -7.21 20.03
CA PRO A 624 -11.02 -6.58 20.97
C PRO A 624 -10.82 -5.12 20.56
N PHE A 625 -10.93 -4.21 21.52
CA PHE A 625 -10.60 -2.79 21.33
C PHE A 625 -9.23 -2.53 21.95
N GLU A 626 -8.26 -2.14 21.12
CA GLU A 626 -6.92 -1.77 21.57
C GLU A 626 -6.56 -0.36 21.08
N VAL A 627 -6.02 0.47 21.98
CA VAL A 627 -5.55 1.82 21.66
C VAL A 627 -4.33 2.16 22.51
N THR A 628 -3.48 3.04 22.00
CA THR A 628 -2.38 3.64 22.76
C THR A 628 -2.67 5.13 22.89
N ILE A 629 -2.56 5.68 24.10
CA ILE A 629 -2.76 7.11 24.37
C ILE A 629 -1.69 7.64 25.31
N ASP A 630 -1.45 8.94 25.24
CA ASP A 630 -0.66 9.66 26.24
C ASP A 630 -1.34 9.61 27.62
N GLU A 631 -0.53 9.50 28.68
CA GLU A 631 -1.01 9.51 30.06
C GLU A 631 -1.56 10.88 30.52
N ASN A 632 -2.12 10.91 31.73
CA ASN A 632 -2.92 12.00 32.27
C ASN A 632 -3.98 12.59 31.28
N PRO A 633 -4.70 11.76 30.48
CA PRO A 633 -5.76 12.20 29.59
C PRO A 633 -6.90 12.85 30.37
N THR A 634 -7.64 13.73 29.70
CA THR A 634 -8.75 14.45 30.36
C THR A 634 -9.95 13.54 30.60
N ASN A 635 -10.69 13.77 31.70
CA ASN A 635 -11.96 13.07 31.92
C ASN A 635 -12.94 13.40 30.78
N ASN A 636 -13.64 12.37 30.29
CA ASN A 636 -14.47 12.35 29.08
C ASN A 636 -13.69 12.49 27.75
N GLN A 637 -12.36 12.34 27.74
CA GLN A 637 -11.61 12.15 26.49
C GLN A 637 -12.05 10.85 25.82
N VAL A 638 -12.48 10.94 24.56
CA VAL A 638 -12.88 9.79 23.75
C VAL A 638 -11.63 9.01 23.34
N LEU A 639 -11.68 7.69 23.50
CA LEU A 639 -10.62 6.75 23.17
C LEU A 639 -10.86 6.09 21.81
N GLY A 640 -12.14 5.90 21.45
CA GLY A 640 -12.57 5.28 20.20
C GLY A 640 -13.98 4.71 20.35
N VAL A 641 -14.35 3.80 19.44
CA VAL A 641 -15.67 3.16 19.43
C VAL A 641 -15.47 1.64 19.43
N LEU A 642 -16.16 0.93 20.32
CA LEU A 642 -16.18 -0.53 20.36
C LEU A 642 -16.96 -1.06 19.16
N SER A 643 -16.44 -2.09 18.49
CA SER A 643 -17.11 -2.73 17.35
C SER A 643 -17.51 -4.18 17.65
N ALA A 644 -18.56 -4.63 16.97
CA ALA A 644 -18.98 -6.01 16.95
C ALA A 644 -19.42 -6.36 15.52
N THR A 645 -19.21 -7.62 15.12
CA THR A 645 -19.72 -8.16 13.84
C THR A 645 -20.73 -9.26 14.12
N ALA A 646 -21.73 -9.36 13.26
CA ALA A 646 -22.82 -10.33 13.35
C ALA A 646 -23.51 -10.49 11.99
N ASP A 647 -24.09 -11.66 11.77
CA ASP A 647 -25.17 -11.94 10.81
C ASP A 647 -26.42 -11.06 11.07
N GLY A 648 -27.41 -11.05 10.15
CA GLY A 648 -28.73 -10.45 10.38
C GLY A 648 -28.83 -8.92 10.61
N ALA A 649 -27.72 -8.17 10.52
CA ALA A 649 -27.65 -6.71 10.69
C ALA A 649 -28.39 -6.13 11.94
N PRO A 650 -28.09 -6.61 13.16
CA PRO A 650 -28.80 -6.25 14.39
C PRO A 650 -28.54 -4.81 14.85
N THR A 651 -29.40 -4.30 15.74
CA THR A 651 -29.02 -3.17 16.60
C THR A 651 -28.23 -3.66 17.81
N PHE A 652 -27.01 -3.18 17.99
CA PHE A 652 -26.17 -3.49 19.14
C PHE A 652 -26.47 -2.62 20.38
N THR A 653 -26.13 -3.13 21.56
CA THR A 653 -26.11 -2.39 22.83
C THR A 653 -24.94 -2.89 23.68
N TYR A 654 -24.16 -1.97 24.24
CA TYR A 654 -22.88 -2.22 24.90
C TYR A 654 -22.94 -1.93 26.41
N GLN A 655 -22.14 -2.65 27.21
CA GLN A 655 -22.02 -2.44 28.66
C GLN A 655 -20.64 -2.84 29.19
N LEU A 656 -20.02 -1.99 30.01
CA LEU A 656 -18.79 -2.32 30.75
C LEU A 656 -19.08 -3.31 31.89
N LEU A 657 -18.19 -4.29 32.07
CA LEU A 657 -18.31 -5.32 33.09
C LEU A 657 -17.39 -5.02 34.29
N GLY A 658 -17.98 -4.89 35.48
CA GLY A 658 -17.26 -4.61 36.73
C GLY A 658 -16.93 -3.12 36.92
N ASN A 659 -15.97 -2.84 37.81
CA ASN A 659 -15.44 -1.48 38.01
C ASN A 659 -14.35 -1.20 36.96
N SER A 660 -14.49 -0.12 36.21
CA SER A 660 -13.61 0.25 35.10
C SER A 660 -13.10 1.70 35.25
N PRO A 661 -11.90 2.04 34.75
CA PRO A 661 -11.47 3.44 34.57
C PRO A 661 -12.12 4.11 33.36
N PHE A 662 -12.87 3.37 32.53
CA PHE A 662 -13.53 3.83 31.32
C PHE A 662 -15.03 4.16 31.56
N SER A 663 -15.56 5.02 30.71
CA SER A 663 -16.99 5.24 30.46
C SER A 663 -17.32 4.69 29.08
N LEU A 664 -18.57 4.29 28.85
CA LEU A 664 -19.03 3.69 27.60
C LEU A 664 -20.47 4.11 27.32
N ASP A 665 -20.73 4.72 26.17
CA ASP A 665 -22.11 4.94 25.72
C ASP A 665 -22.73 3.62 25.25
N PRO A 666 -23.89 3.20 25.79
CA PRO A 666 -24.43 1.89 25.53
C PRO A 666 -25.05 1.72 24.14
N ASN A 667 -25.29 2.80 23.38
CA ASN A 667 -25.97 2.74 22.08
C ASN A 667 -24.99 2.92 20.91
N THR A 668 -23.96 3.74 21.10
CA THR A 668 -22.95 4.05 20.08
C THR A 668 -21.68 3.21 20.21
N GLY A 669 -21.40 2.65 21.40
CA GLY A 669 -20.14 1.99 21.69
C GLY A 669 -18.97 2.96 21.95
N GLU A 670 -19.21 4.26 22.04
CA GLU A 670 -18.16 5.26 22.29
C GLU A 670 -17.52 5.07 23.67
N LEU A 671 -16.23 4.74 23.68
CA LEU A 671 -15.41 4.53 24.88
C LEU A 671 -14.66 5.81 25.24
N SER A 672 -14.69 6.21 26.51
CA SER A 672 -14.04 7.43 27.00
C SER A 672 -13.44 7.28 28.41
N VAL A 673 -12.60 8.22 28.83
CA VAL A 673 -11.96 8.25 30.15
C VAL A 673 -12.97 8.62 31.24
N ALA A 674 -13.29 7.70 32.17
CA ALA A 674 -14.13 8.00 33.34
C ALA A 674 -13.31 8.48 34.56
N ASN A 675 -12.07 7.99 34.72
CA ASN A 675 -11.18 8.43 35.77
C ASN A 675 -9.72 8.55 35.30
N SER A 676 -9.37 9.76 34.87
CA SER A 676 -8.01 10.23 34.53
C SER A 676 -6.94 9.78 35.53
N SER A 677 -7.21 9.77 36.84
CA SER A 677 -6.23 9.36 37.89
C SER A 677 -5.95 7.84 37.96
N LYS A 678 -6.14 7.14 36.84
CA LYS A 678 -5.72 5.75 36.59
C LYS A 678 -4.84 5.61 35.37
N PHE A 679 -4.77 6.65 34.54
CA PHE A 679 -3.98 6.74 33.33
C PHE A 679 -2.70 7.51 33.70
N ASP A 680 -1.85 6.81 34.43
CA ASP A 680 -0.64 7.26 35.11
C ASP A 680 0.36 6.12 34.85
N TYR A 681 1.43 6.40 34.12
CA TYR A 681 2.30 5.39 33.52
C TYR A 681 3.14 4.69 34.58
N GLU A 682 3.68 5.43 35.54
CA GLU A 682 4.42 4.90 36.69
C GLU A 682 3.57 3.98 37.57
N LEU A 683 2.23 4.15 37.61
CA LEU A 683 1.32 3.22 38.29
C LEU A 683 0.75 2.10 37.39
N ASN A 684 0.47 2.36 36.11
CA ASN A 684 -0.22 1.42 35.20
C ASN A 684 0.17 1.64 33.72
N THR A 685 1.23 0.98 33.23
CA THR A 685 1.62 1.04 31.81
C THR A 685 0.54 0.53 30.83
N VAL A 686 -0.36 -0.34 31.31
CA VAL A 686 -1.54 -0.83 30.55
C VAL A 686 -2.76 -0.88 31.47
N LEU A 687 -3.89 -0.35 31.00
CA LEU A 687 -5.21 -0.50 31.61
C LEU A 687 -6.06 -1.47 30.79
N SER A 688 -6.81 -2.36 31.45
CA SER A 688 -7.71 -3.28 30.78
C SER A 688 -9.08 -3.39 31.43
N ALA A 689 -10.08 -3.74 30.62
CA ALA A 689 -11.44 -4.04 31.05
C ALA A 689 -12.09 -5.08 30.12
N THR A 690 -13.27 -5.58 30.51
CA THR A 690 -14.14 -6.35 29.63
C THR A 690 -15.47 -5.63 29.44
N TYR A 691 -16.08 -5.85 28.28
CA TYR A 691 -17.41 -5.35 27.95
C TYR A 691 -18.27 -6.50 27.43
N SER A 692 -19.58 -6.39 27.61
CA SER A 692 -20.56 -7.19 26.89
C SER A 692 -21.21 -6.36 25.79
N VAL A 693 -21.42 -6.97 24.62
CA VAL A 693 -22.30 -6.45 23.57
C VAL A 693 -23.47 -7.42 23.41
N SER A 694 -24.66 -6.87 23.23
CA SER A 694 -25.88 -7.61 22.93
C SER A 694 -26.50 -7.10 21.64
N GLY A 695 -26.93 -8.01 20.77
CA GLY A 695 -27.62 -7.70 19.53
C GLY A 695 -29.07 -8.14 19.61
N THR A 696 -29.96 -7.44 18.91
CA THR A 696 -31.36 -7.84 18.74
C THR A 696 -31.75 -7.71 17.27
N ALA A 697 -32.32 -8.78 16.73
CA ALA A 697 -32.86 -8.90 15.38
C ALA A 697 -34.33 -9.35 15.44
N SER A 698 -34.99 -9.53 14.29
CA SER A 698 -36.40 -9.94 14.21
C SER A 698 -36.69 -11.38 14.65
N ASN A 699 -35.66 -12.22 14.62
CA ASN A 699 -35.66 -13.67 14.86
C ASN A 699 -35.05 -14.04 16.23
N GLY A 700 -34.18 -13.21 16.82
CA GLY A 700 -33.56 -13.51 18.12
C GLY A 700 -32.84 -12.34 18.81
N SER A 701 -32.20 -12.64 19.94
CA SER A 701 -31.25 -11.77 20.61
C SER A 701 -30.13 -12.59 21.23
N LEU A 702 -28.89 -12.13 21.02
CA LEU A 702 -27.65 -12.81 21.38
C LEU A 702 -26.73 -11.83 22.10
N GLY A 703 -25.67 -12.34 22.71
CA GLY A 703 -24.66 -11.50 23.36
C GLY A 703 -23.29 -12.16 23.46
N ALA A 704 -22.27 -11.33 23.36
CA ALA A 704 -20.85 -11.71 23.39
C ALA A 704 -20.07 -10.78 24.33
N THR A 705 -18.83 -11.15 24.65
CA THR A 705 -17.95 -10.35 25.53
C THR A 705 -16.61 -10.10 24.87
N GLY A 706 -16.20 -8.82 24.80
CA GLY A 706 -14.91 -8.39 24.26
C GLY A 706 -14.01 -7.78 25.33
N THR A 707 -12.74 -7.58 24.96
CA THR A 707 -11.72 -6.93 25.80
C THR A 707 -11.47 -5.50 25.36
N ILE A 708 -11.04 -4.68 26.32
CA ILE A 708 -10.50 -3.35 26.13
C ILE A 708 -9.07 -3.36 26.66
N THR A 709 -8.11 -2.96 25.82
CA THR A 709 -6.70 -2.74 26.17
C THR A 709 -6.37 -1.28 25.88
N VAL A 710 -5.87 -0.55 26.87
CA VAL A 710 -5.35 0.81 26.70
C VAL A 710 -3.91 0.83 27.17
N ASN A 711 -2.98 0.94 26.23
CA ASN A 711 -1.56 1.14 26.50
C ASN A 711 -1.32 2.63 26.76
N LEU A 712 -0.48 2.96 27.73
CA LEU A 712 -0.09 4.35 27.99
C LEU A 712 1.26 4.66 27.35
N ASN A 713 1.37 5.81 26.70
CA ASN A 713 2.65 6.44 26.42
C ASN A 713 3.11 7.20 27.67
N ASP A 714 4.40 7.02 27.97
CA ASP A 714 5.13 7.73 29.02
C ASP A 714 5.37 9.21 28.64
N VAL A 715 4.85 10.15 29.44
CA VAL A 715 4.92 11.61 29.16
C VAL A 715 5.69 12.32 30.27
N PHE A 716 6.92 12.76 29.95
CA PHE A 716 7.79 13.46 30.91
C PHE A 716 7.10 14.59 31.66
N GLU A 717 6.82 14.40 32.95
CA GLU A 717 6.02 15.31 33.76
C GLU A 717 6.66 15.77 35.07
N ALA A 718 5.88 15.83 36.15
CA ALA A 718 6.30 16.36 37.43
C ALA A 718 5.73 15.48 38.56
N ALA A 719 6.36 14.32 38.71
CA ALA A 719 6.03 13.22 39.59
C ALA A 719 5.08 13.56 40.77
N PRO A 720 3.89 12.89 40.85
CA PRO A 720 2.85 13.20 41.82
C PRO A 720 3.34 13.38 43.26
N GLY A 721 2.95 14.51 43.87
CA GLY A 721 3.30 14.82 45.26
C GLY A 721 4.72 15.37 45.50
N SER A 722 5.51 15.58 44.44
CA SER A 722 6.86 16.17 44.38
C SER A 722 7.66 16.20 45.70
N ILE A 723 8.42 15.11 45.92
CA ILE A 723 9.44 14.98 46.96
C ILE A 723 10.74 15.60 46.41
N PRO A 724 11.36 16.57 47.09
CA PRO A 724 12.47 17.32 46.51
C PRO A 724 13.77 16.50 46.38
N PHE A 725 14.55 16.82 45.34
CA PHE A 725 15.99 16.57 45.34
C PHE A 725 16.66 17.56 46.29
N ILE A 726 17.46 17.07 47.25
CA ILE A 726 18.08 17.91 48.30
C ILE A 726 19.60 17.77 48.27
N THR A 727 20.28 18.91 48.28
CA THR A 727 21.75 19.02 48.30
C THR A 727 22.22 20.03 49.34
N THR A 728 23.46 19.93 49.82
CA THR A 728 24.08 21.03 50.60
C THR A 728 25.28 21.63 49.89
N TRP A 729 25.43 22.95 50.04
CA TRP A 729 26.40 23.76 49.33
C TRP A 729 27.12 24.74 50.26
N GLN A 730 28.34 25.13 49.92
CA GLN A 730 29.16 26.08 50.67
C GLN A 730 29.35 27.42 49.96
N THR A 731 29.36 28.50 50.75
CA THR A 731 29.88 29.82 50.38
C THR A 731 30.95 30.24 51.39
N LEU A 732 32.06 30.83 50.91
CA LEU A 732 33.25 31.11 51.73
C LEU A 732 33.38 32.58 52.16
N THR A 733 32.83 33.50 51.37
CA THR A 733 32.77 34.94 51.62
C THR A 733 31.37 35.51 51.38
N SER A 734 31.07 36.68 51.96
CA SER A 734 29.78 37.35 51.81
C SER A 734 29.50 37.79 50.37
N ASN A 735 28.26 37.59 49.92
CA ASN A 735 27.76 37.86 48.57
C ASN A 735 28.34 36.91 47.51
N GLU A 736 28.75 35.71 47.90
CA GLU A 736 29.02 34.63 46.94
C GLU A 736 27.73 34.06 46.34
N THR A 737 27.83 33.64 45.09
CA THR A 737 26.72 33.09 44.32
C THR A 737 26.78 31.57 44.20
N ILE A 738 25.60 30.95 44.19
CA ILE A 738 25.41 29.56 43.73
C ILE A 738 24.56 29.61 42.47
N ILE A 739 24.90 28.76 41.51
CA ILE A 739 24.12 28.51 40.30
C ILE A 739 23.67 27.05 40.36
N ILE A 740 22.40 26.77 40.09
CA ILE A 740 21.95 25.40 39.81
C ILE A 740 22.12 25.17 38.30
N PRO A 741 23.05 24.31 37.85
CA PRO A 741 23.36 24.19 36.45
C PRO A 741 22.55 23.05 35.81
N THR A 742 21.59 23.42 34.98
CA THR A 742 20.89 22.50 34.07
C THR A 742 21.81 22.02 32.94
N ASN A 743 21.58 20.81 32.42
CA ASN A 743 22.25 20.34 31.20
C ASN A 743 21.68 21.10 29.98
N PRO A 744 22.52 21.83 29.19
CA PRO A 744 22.08 22.67 28.08
C PRO A 744 21.57 21.88 26.85
N ASN A 745 21.81 20.56 26.80
CA ASN A 745 21.28 19.69 25.74
C ASN A 745 19.74 19.52 25.83
N TYR A 746 19.11 20.04 26.89
CA TYR A 746 17.66 20.07 27.09
C TYR A 746 17.19 21.52 27.22
N GLY A 747 16.10 21.88 26.52
CA GLY A 747 15.49 23.22 26.57
C GLY A 747 14.07 23.21 27.13
N THR A 748 13.37 24.35 27.09
CA THR A 748 11.92 24.40 27.38
C THR A 748 11.14 23.48 26.42
N PRO A 749 10.17 22.67 26.88
CA PRO A 749 9.57 22.64 28.22
C PRO A 749 10.14 21.55 29.17
N VAL A 750 11.35 21.05 28.90
CA VAL A 750 12.00 19.96 29.65
C VAL A 750 12.51 20.41 31.04
N TYR A 751 12.63 21.71 31.26
CA TYR A 751 12.75 22.31 32.58
C TYR A 751 11.54 23.19 32.89
N ASN A 752 11.00 23.02 34.09
CA ASN A 752 9.98 23.86 34.73
C ASN A 752 9.92 23.48 36.22
N TYR A 753 10.83 24.07 37.01
CA TYR A 753 11.07 23.66 38.39
C TYR A 753 11.01 24.83 39.40
N THR A 754 11.08 24.49 40.68
CA THR A 754 11.17 25.40 41.82
C THR A 754 12.40 25.06 42.65
N VAL A 755 13.12 26.10 43.10
CA VAL A 755 14.26 26.01 44.02
C VAL A 755 13.93 26.73 45.31
N ASP A 756 14.04 26.05 46.45
CA ASP A 756 14.22 26.70 47.76
C ASP A 756 15.72 26.71 48.06
N TRP A 757 16.27 27.91 48.25
CA TRP A 757 17.69 28.15 48.47
C TRP A 757 18.15 27.96 49.94
N GLY A 758 17.23 27.63 50.86
CA GLY A 758 17.56 27.34 52.26
C GLY A 758 17.86 28.57 53.13
N ASP A 759 17.82 29.78 52.58
CA ASP A 759 17.88 31.05 53.32
C ASP A 759 16.50 31.74 53.50
N GLY A 760 15.44 31.11 52.97
CA GLY A 760 14.08 31.64 52.90
C GLY A 760 13.70 32.23 51.54
N THR A 761 14.62 32.24 50.56
CA THR A 761 14.35 32.60 49.16
C THR A 761 13.86 31.38 48.40
N ILE A 762 12.72 31.51 47.70
CA ILE A 762 12.15 30.47 46.83
C ILE A 762 11.88 31.09 45.45
N GLU A 763 12.31 30.41 44.39
CA GLU A 763 12.09 30.79 42.99
C GLU A 763 11.38 29.66 42.23
N SER A 764 10.36 29.98 41.43
CA SER A 764 9.48 29.02 40.76
C SER A 764 9.28 29.33 39.28
N GLY A 765 9.03 28.30 38.46
CA GLY A 765 8.87 28.42 37.01
C GLY A 765 10.21 28.57 36.28
N LEU A 766 11.24 27.93 36.83
CA LEU A 766 12.62 28.00 36.37
C LEU A 766 12.87 27.00 35.23
N ASN A 767 13.50 27.50 34.16
CA ASN A 767 13.65 26.75 32.89
C ASN A 767 15.09 26.73 32.35
N PHE A 768 16.06 27.27 33.11
CA PHE A 768 17.47 27.49 32.75
C PHE A 768 18.31 27.46 34.04
N ASN A 769 19.51 28.06 34.07
CA ASN A 769 20.42 28.11 35.22
C ASN A 769 20.12 29.29 36.18
N PRO A 770 19.32 29.13 37.27
CA PRO A 770 19.08 30.20 38.23
C PRO A 770 20.34 30.48 39.04
N THR A 771 20.52 31.73 39.47
CA THR A 771 21.70 32.20 40.23
C THR A 771 21.27 33.02 41.44
N HIS A 772 21.55 32.53 42.64
CA HIS A 772 21.23 33.20 43.90
C HIS A 772 22.48 33.67 44.65
N THR A 773 22.35 34.71 45.48
CA THR A 773 23.45 35.42 46.15
C THR A 773 23.29 35.39 47.67
N TYR A 774 24.18 34.70 48.37
CA TYR A 774 24.10 34.57 49.83
C TYR A 774 24.83 35.71 50.53
N ALA A 775 24.11 36.52 51.31
CA ALA A 775 24.66 37.71 51.98
C ALA A 775 25.74 37.37 53.03
N LEU A 776 25.73 36.15 53.57
CA LEU A 776 26.68 35.64 54.57
C LEU A 776 27.31 34.34 54.09
N PRO A 777 28.61 34.09 54.37
CA PRO A 777 29.22 32.79 54.13
C PRO A 777 28.62 31.73 55.06
N GLY A 778 28.43 30.52 54.55
CA GLY A 778 27.82 29.42 55.29
C GLY A 778 27.61 28.17 54.43
N THR A 779 27.03 27.15 55.07
CA THR A 779 26.49 25.96 54.39
C THR A 779 24.99 26.11 54.29
N TYR A 780 24.44 25.91 53.09
CA TYR A 780 23.02 26.06 52.77
C TYR A 780 22.47 24.77 52.18
N THR A 781 21.26 24.38 52.61
CA THR A 781 20.53 23.23 52.08
C THR A 781 19.60 23.72 50.97
N VAL A 782 19.85 23.31 49.74
CA VAL A 782 19.05 23.67 48.57
C VAL A 782 18.14 22.51 48.20
N SER A 783 16.87 22.78 47.94
CA SER A 783 15.89 21.76 47.55
C SER A 783 15.18 22.11 46.24
N ILE A 784 14.97 21.12 45.38
CA ILE A 784 14.49 21.28 44.00
C ILE A 784 13.26 20.39 43.78
N THR A 785 12.19 20.96 43.20
CA THR A 785 10.91 20.28 42.89
C THR A 785 10.39 20.64 41.49
N GLY A 786 9.57 19.78 40.87
CA GLY A 786 9.06 19.96 39.50
C GLY A 786 9.99 19.40 38.42
N LYS A 787 9.81 19.82 37.15
CA LYS A 787 10.52 19.25 36.00
C LYS A 787 11.99 19.68 35.99
N PHE A 788 12.88 18.79 36.44
CA PHE A 788 14.33 19.04 36.53
C PHE A 788 15.14 17.90 35.89
N ALA A 789 15.07 17.80 34.56
CA ALA A 789 15.49 16.60 33.82
C ALA A 789 16.97 16.21 33.93
N ALA A 790 17.89 17.14 34.16
CA ALA A 790 19.32 16.87 34.30
C ALA A 790 20.06 18.02 35.00
N ILE A 791 21.04 17.68 35.83
CA ILE A 791 22.02 18.60 36.40
C ILE A 791 23.37 18.41 35.68
N HIS A 792 24.17 19.47 35.53
CA HIS A 792 25.41 19.44 34.76
C HIS A 792 26.45 20.42 35.32
N ILE A 793 27.14 20.03 36.40
CA ILE A 793 28.05 20.92 37.13
C ILE A 793 29.38 21.07 36.38
N SER A 794 29.44 21.95 35.37
CA SER A 794 30.65 22.18 34.56
C SER A 794 31.67 23.15 35.20
N ASN A 795 31.22 24.15 35.95
CA ASN A 795 32.08 25.23 36.45
C ASN A 795 32.93 24.80 37.65
N ALA A 796 34.27 24.89 37.53
CA ALA A 796 35.23 24.47 38.56
C ALA A 796 35.06 25.16 39.93
N ALA A 797 34.61 26.42 39.97
CA ALA A 797 34.32 27.14 41.21
C ALA A 797 32.99 26.72 41.87
N ILE A 798 32.17 25.93 41.16
CA ILE A 798 30.90 25.36 41.64
C ILE A 798 31.09 23.89 42.04
N LYS A 799 31.91 23.11 41.30
CA LYS A 799 32.32 21.74 41.64
C LYS A 799 32.87 21.58 43.07
N SER A 800 33.56 22.60 43.57
CA SER A 800 34.12 22.64 44.93
C SER A 800 33.14 23.16 46.00
N ARG A 801 31.99 23.72 45.61
CA ARG A 801 30.96 24.23 46.53
C ARG A 801 29.87 23.23 46.87
N LEU A 802 29.58 22.25 46.01
CA LEU A 802 28.68 21.15 46.35
C LEU A 802 29.36 20.26 47.41
N LEU A 803 28.69 20.08 48.56
CA LEU A 803 29.20 19.27 49.68
C LEU A 803 28.49 17.92 49.78
N SER A 804 27.20 17.83 49.48
CA SER A 804 26.46 16.58 49.63
C SER A 804 25.18 16.48 48.78
N ILE A 805 24.81 15.23 48.48
CA ILE A 805 23.43 14.84 48.15
C ILE A 805 22.81 14.25 49.43
N GLU A 806 21.71 14.83 49.88
CA GLU A 806 20.98 14.46 51.10
C GLU A 806 19.72 13.63 50.81
N GLN A 807 19.12 13.81 49.63
CA GLN A 807 17.91 13.11 49.20
C GLN A 807 17.79 13.19 47.67
N TRP A 808 17.37 12.12 47.01
CA TRP A 808 17.08 12.13 45.57
C TRP A 808 15.69 12.69 45.24
N GLY A 809 14.69 12.38 46.07
CA GLY A 809 13.30 12.73 45.82
C GLY A 809 12.70 11.94 44.66
N ASN A 810 11.63 12.47 44.06
CA ASN A 810 11.00 11.87 42.87
C ASN A 810 11.21 12.76 41.62
N ILE A 811 12.43 13.27 41.43
CA ILE A 811 12.79 13.94 40.18
C ILE A 811 12.95 12.87 39.09
N GLU A 812 12.17 12.99 38.02
CA GLU A 812 12.28 12.20 36.79
C GLU A 812 13.54 12.62 36.02
N TRP A 813 14.65 11.90 36.20
CA TRP A 813 15.91 12.22 35.51
C TRP A 813 15.89 11.69 34.07
N ARG A 814 16.24 12.53 33.09
CA ARG A 814 16.43 12.13 31.68
C ARG A 814 17.89 11.85 31.33
N SER A 815 18.83 12.41 32.09
CA SER A 815 20.26 12.15 31.94
C SER A 815 21.02 12.45 33.24
N MET A 816 22.03 11.64 33.53
CA MET A 816 23.02 11.87 34.59
C MET A 816 24.41 12.23 34.03
N GLU A 817 24.50 12.46 32.72
CA GLU A 817 25.71 12.87 32.01
C GLU A 817 26.40 14.08 32.67
N ASN A 818 27.67 13.89 33.05
CA ASN A 818 28.53 14.88 33.73
C ASN A 818 27.96 15.48 35.04
N ALA A 819 26.89 14.90 35.61
CA ALA A 819 26.10 15.52 36.67
C ALA A 819 26.92 16.03 37.86
N PHE A 820 27.87 15.23 38.34
CA PHE A 820 28.74 15.55 39.48
C PHE A 820 30.23 15.45 39.13
N TRP A 821 30.57 15.51 37.84
CA TRP A 821 31.95 15.39 37.34
C TRP A 821 32.90 16.37 38.05
N GLY A 822 33.91 15.85 38.74
CA GLY A 822 34.94 16.65 39.43
C GLY A 822 34.49 17.28 40.75
N CYS A 823 33.36 16.87 41.33
CA CYS A 823 32.91 17.37 42.64
C CYS A 823 33.72 16.72 43.78
N GLN A 824 34.89 17.29 44.09
CA GLN A 824 35.88 16.74 45.03
C GLN A 824 35.52 16.86 46.52
N ASN A 825 34.45 17.57 46.86
CA ASN A 825 33.91 17.68 48.23
C ASN A 825 32.61 16.88 48.42
N LEU A 826 32.12 16.19 47.39
CA LEU A 826 30.83 15.50 47.38
C LEU A 826 30.82 14.29 48.33
N SER A 827 29.94 14.39 49.33
CA SER A 827 29.54 13.31 50.24
C SER A 827 28.16 12.77 49.84
N TYR A 828 27.85 11.52 50.21
CA TYR A 828 26.55 10.90 49.94
C TYR A 828 25.85 10.54 51.24
N ASN A 829 24.76 11.25 51.53
CA ASN A 829 23.96 11.08 52.75
C ASN A 829 22.55 10.53 52.45
N ALA A 830 22.14 10.53 51.18
CA ALA A 830 20.84 10.05 50.72
C ALA A 830 20.59 8.58 51.06
N THR A 831 19.37 8.29 51.53
CA THR A 831 18.88 6.93 51.85
C THR A 831 17.82 6.43 50.87
N ASP A 832 17.41 7.28 49.93
CA ASP A 832 16.58 6.97 48.77
C ASP A 832 17.44 6.79 47.51
N THR A 833 16.79 6.45 46.41
CA THR A 833 17.42 6.20 45.10
C THR A 833 16.86 7.17 44.06
N PRO A 834 17.63 7.59 43.05
CA PRO A 834 17.09 8.36 41.93
C PRO A 834 16.12 7.51 41.12
N ASP A 835 15.11 8.16 40.53
CA ASP A 835 14.39 7.57 39.41
C ASP A 835 15.29 7.66 38.16
N LEU A 836 15.63 6.51 37.59
CA LEU A 836 16.46 6.38 36.40
C LEU A 836 15.69 5.80 35.20
N LEU A 837 14.37 5.62 35.29
CA LEU A 837 13.56 4.96 34.25
C LEU A 837 13.61 5.71 32.90
N ARG A 838 13.77 7.05 32.95
CA ARG A 838 13.95 7.92 31.77
C ARG A 838 15.44 8.18 31.41
N VAL A 839 16.41 7.69 32.20
CA VAL A 839 17.86 7.88 31.95
C VAL A 839 18.40 6.83 30.97
N ARG A 840 19.14 7.28 29.95
CA ARG A 840 19.90 6.40 29.03
C ARG A 840 21.42 6.61 29.10
N ASN A 841 21.86 7.76 29.60
CA ASN A 841 23.25 8.20 29.63
C ASN A 841 23.64 8.60 31.07
N MET A 842 24.68 7.96 31.61
CA MET A 842 25.30 8.26 32.91
C MET A 842 26.79 8.63 32.77
N ASN A 843 27.21 9.05 31.58
CA ASN A 843 28.62 9.21 31.23
C ASN A 843 29.28 10.27 32.11
N TYR A 844 30.45 9.94 32.63
CA TYR A 844 31.25 10.78 33.55
C TYR A 844 30.53 11.28 34.82
N MET A 845 29.36 10.71 35.20
CA MET A 845 28.50 11.19 36.29
C MET A 845 29.27 11.51 37.58
N PHE A 846 30.17 10.62 38.01
CA PHE A 846 30.98 10.74 39.22
C PHE A 846 32.50 10.76 38.93
N ALA A 847 32.90 10.98 37.67
CA ALA A 847 34.30 11.05 37.28
C ALA A 847 35.05 12.12 38.11
N SER A 848 36.30 11.85 38.48
CA SER A 848 37.19 12.78 39.22
C SER A 848 36.60 13.38 40.53
N SER A 849 35.53 12.79 41.07
CA SER A 849 34.85 13.24 42.28
C SER A 849 35.35 12.49 43.52
N SER A 850 34.87 12.87 44.70
CA SER A 850 35.08 12.14 45.96
C SER A 850 34.00 11.07 46.24
N PHE A 851 33.12 10.78 45.28
CA PHE A 851 31.94 9.96 45.51
C PHE A 851 32.27 8.51 45.87
N ASN A 852 31.73 8.03 47.00
CA ASN A 852 31.82 6.64 47.44
C ASN A 852 30.56 6.22 48.23
N GLY A 853 29.38 6.67 47.78
CA GLY A 853 28.09 6.34 48.38
C GLY A 853 27.52 5.02 47.86
N ASP A 854 26.82 4.26 48.71
CA ASP A 854 26.18 3.00 48.33
C ASP A 854 25.07 3.24 47.29
N ILE A 855 25.23 2.59 46.13
CA ILE A 855 24.36 2.65 44.96
C ILE A 855 23.96 1.25 44.47
N SER A 856 24.19 0.22 45.29
CA SER A 856 23.90 -1.20 44.98
C SER A 856 22.42 -1.48 44.68
N ASN A 857 21.52 -0.58 45.11
CA ASN A 857 20.07 -0.65 44.93
C ASN A 857 19.54 0.27 43.82
N TRP A 858 20.40 0.93 43.02
CA TRP A 858 19.94 1.75 41.89
C TRP A 858 19.49 0.85 40.73
N ASP A 859 18.29 1.10 40.21
CA ASP A 859 17.83 0.44 38.98
C ASP A 859 18.47 1.13 37.77
N VAL A 860 19.46 0.48 37.19
CA VAL A 860 20.17 0.94 35.97
C VAL A 860 19.76 0.13 34.73
N SER A 861 18.70 -0.70 34.81
CA SER A 861 18.33 -1.68 33.77
C SER A 861 18.05 -1.07 32.39
N LEU A 862 17.64 0.20 32.34
CA LEU A 862 17.35 0.93 31.10
C LEU A 862 18.51 1.82 30.61
N VAL A 863 19.65 1.85 31.32
CA VAL A 863 20.82 2.67 30.96
C VAL A 863 21.59 2.02 29.81
N THR A 864 21.95 2.81 28.80
CA THR A 864 22.67 2.32 27.61
C THR A 864 24.13 2.77 27.54
N SER A 865 24.54 3.79 28.30
CA SER A 865 25.92 4.29 28.31
C SER A 865 26.38 4.66 29.73
N MET A 866 27.57 4.16 30.11
CA MET A 866 28.25 4.41 31.39
C MET A 866 29.72 4.83 31.18
N GLU A 867 30.04 5.43 30.04
CA GLU A 867 31.40 5.81 29.66
C GLU A 867 32.02 6.75 30.70
N GLY A 868 33.17 6.34 31.23
CA GLY A 868 33.91 7.08 32.26
C GLY A 868 33.14 7.37 33.55
N MET A 869 32.03 6.68 33.87
CA MET A 869 31.15 7.02 35.00
C MET A 869 31.89 7.29 36.33
N PHE A 870 32.96 6.54 36.61
CA PHE A 870 33.82 6.70 37.78
C PHE A 870 35.30 6.98 37.42
N THR A 871 35.62 7.42 36.21
CA THR A 871 37.03 7.62 35.79
C THR A 871 37.75 8.65 36.68
N PHE A 872 38.94 8.30 37.14
CA PHE A 872 39.74 9.02 38.14
C PHE A 872 39.02 9.33 39.47
N ASN A 873 37.90 8.65 39.79
CA ASN A 873 37.35 8.64 41.14
C ASN A 873 38.17 7.66 42.00
N THR A 874 39.27 8.14 42.55
CA THR A 874 40.22 7.34 43.33
C THR A 874 39.68 6.84 44.67
N ALA A 875 38.46 7.23 45.06
CA ALA A 875 37.82 6.86 46.32
C ALA A 875 36.72 5.79 46.18
N PHE A 876 36.19 5.55 44.98
CA PHE A 876 35.05 4.67 44.75
C PHE A 876 35.40 3.18 44.93
N ASN A 877 34.66 2.49 45.81
CA ASN A 877 34.75 1.04 46.02
C ASN A 877 33.44 0.46 46.59
N GLN A 878 32.28 0.83 46.03
CA GLN A 878 30.99 0.24 46.41
C GLN A 878 30.62 -0.93 45.51
N ASP A 879 29.81 -1.85 46.07
CA ASP A 879 29.33 -3.01 45.33
C ASP A 879 28.29 -2.58 44.27
N ILE A 880 28.60 -2.90 43.02
CA ILE A 880 27.74 -2.71 41.84
C ILE A 880 27.50 -4.04 41.10
N SER A 881 27.84 -5.18 41.72
CA SER A 881 27.67 -6.52 41.14
C SER A 881 26.21 -6.95 40.98
N SER A 882 25.29 -6.22 41.63
CA SER A 882 23.82 -6.36 41.55
C SER A 882 23.20 -5.66 40.33
N TRP A 883 23.91 -4.75 39.67
CA TRP A 883 23.37 -3.94 38.58
C TRP A 883 23.03 -4.79 37.33
N ASP A 884 21.82 -4.59 36.80
CA ASP A 884 21.47 -5.10 35.47
C ASP A 884 22.03 -4.16 34.39
N VAL A 885 23.21 -4.50 33.89
CA VAL A 885 23.88 -3.78 32.80
C VAL A 885 23.55 -4.34 31.41
N SER A 886 22.51 -5.17 31.27
CA SER A 886 22.20 -5.89 30.03
C SER A 886 21.93 -5.04 28.79
N ASN A 887 21.51 -3.78 28.98
CA ASN A 887 21.27 -2.79 27.93
C ASN A 887 22.46 -1.82 27.70
N VAL A 888 23.53 -1.90 28.49
CA VAL A 888 24.70 -1.02 28.36
C VAL A 888 25.52 -1.42 27.13
N THR A 889 25.86 -0.46 26.27
CA THR A 889 26.68 -0.67 25.07
C THR A 889 28.12 -0.18 25.22
N SER A 890 28.34 0.94 25.94
CA SER A 890 29.68 1.46 26.26
C SER A 890 29.94 1.47 27.77
N MET A 891 31.02 0.79 28.17
CA MET A 891 31.67 0.86 29.48
C MET A 891 33.11 1.41 29.37
N ARG A 892 33.41 2.10 28.26
CA ARG A 892 34.73 2.68 27.98
C ARG A 892 35.17 3.58 29.13
N PHE A 893 36.43 3.46 29.57
CA PHE A 893 36.99 4.18 30.72
C PHE A 893 36.23 4.07 32.08
N MET A 894 35.19 3.23 32.22
CA MET A 894 34.20 3.34 33.32
C MET A 894 34.83 3.42 34.73
N LEU A 895 35.90 2.66 34.96
CA LEU A 895 36.68 2.62 36.21
C LEU A 895 38.17 2.97 35.99
N ASP A 896 38.55 3.59 34.85
CA ASP A 896 39.95 3.98 34.57
C ASP A 896 40.45 4.93 35.66
N GLY A 897 41.48 4.51 36.40
CA GLY A 897 42.03 5.27 37.53
C GLY A 897 41.18 5.24 38.82
N ALA A 898 40.16 4.38 38.92
CA ALA A 898 39.40 4.17 40.15
C ALA A 898 40.21 3.33 41.16
N ASN A 899 41.29 3.89 41.69
CA ASN A 899 42.32 3.14 42.42
C ASN A 899 41.83 2.45 43.71
N ALA A 900 40.67 2.81 44.27
CA ALA A 900 40.12 2.12 45.44
C ALA A 900 39.32 0.85 45.09
N PHE A 901 38.93 0.66 43.82
CA PHE A 901 37.94 -0.33 43.41
C PHE A 901 38.48 -1.76 43.44
N ASP A 902 37.82 -2.64 44.21
CA ASP A 902 38.12 -4.08 44.34
C ASP A 902 36.82 -4.87 44.58
N GLN A 903 35.97 -4.93 43.55
CA GLN A 903 34.70 -5.68 43.56
C GLN A 903 34.65 -6.71 42.42
N ASN A 904 33.77 -7.71 42.55
CA ASN A 904 33.60 -8.77 41.55
C ASN A 904 32.43 -8.45 40.58
N LEU A 905 32.75 -8.19 39.32
CA LEU A 905 31.79 -7.91 38.24
C LEU A 905 31.41 -9.14 37.39
N GLY A 906 31.90 -10.35 37.73
CA GLY A 906 31.74 -11.56 36.91
C GLY A 906 30.30 -12.05 36.70
N ASN A 907 29.33 -11.51 37.43
CA ASN A 907 27.90 -11.82 37.29
C ASN A 907 27.18 -10.96 36.23
N TRP A 908 27.80 -9.87 35.75
CA TRP A 908 27.18 -8.93 34.83
C TRP A 908 26.80 -9.57 33.48
N ASN A 909 25.62 -9.24 32.97
CA ASN A 909 25.17 -9.61 31.64
C ASN A 909 25.70 -8.61 30.61
N LEU A 910 26.68 -9.01 29.80
CA LEU A 910 27.34 -8.14 28.82
C LEU A 910 26.72 -8.20 27.41
N SER A 911 25.49 -8.69 27.26
CA SER A 911 24.84 -8.97 25.96
C SER A 911 24.93 -7.85 24.92
N SER A 912 24.80 -6.61 25.36
CA SER A 912 24.75 -5.42 24.48
C SER A 912 26.07 -4.66 24.40
N VAL A 913 27.10 -5.06 25.17
CA VAL A 913 28.35 -4.31 25.30
C VAL A 913 29.19 -4.44 24.03
N THR A 914 29.59 -3.30 23.47
CA THR A 914 30.45 -3.19 22.27
C THR A 914 31.81 -2.57 22.58
N ASP A 915 31.95 -1.77 23.64
CA ASP A 915 33.24 -1.18 24.03
C ASP A 915 33.51 -1.25 25.55
N MET A 916 34.67 -1.81 25.92
CA MET A 916 35.24 -1.84 27.28
C MET A 916 36.71 -1.34 27.28
N SER A 917 37.10 -0.55 26.28
CA SER A 917 38.45 -0.02 26.15
C SER A 917 38.82 0.81 27.37
N ARG A 918 39.94 0.45 28.01
CA ARG A 918 40.43 1.04 29.28
C ARG A 918 39.42 0.99 30.44
N MET A 919 38.40 0.13 30.41
CA MET A 919 37.39 0.03 31.47
C MET A 919 37.98 -0.15 32.87
N LEU A 920 39.01 -1.00 33.04
CA LEU A 920 39.60 -1.40 34.32
C LEU A 920 41.05 -0.91 34.52
N TYR A 921 41.53 -0.02 33.64
CA TYR A 921 42.90 0.53 33.68
C TYR A 921 43.23 1.13 35.06
N ASN A 922 44.41 0.84 35.61
CA ASN A 922 44.90 1.42 36.86
C ASN A 922 43.97 1.23 38.09
N THR A 923 43.06 0.25 38.05
CA THR A 923 42.31 -0.20 39.24
C THR A 923 43.18 -1.09 40.13
N ASN A 924 42.82 -1.25 41.40
CA ASN A 924 43.50 -2.18 42.32
C ASN A 924 42.67 -3.45 42.58
N ILE A 925 41.96 -3.94 41.56
CA ILE A 925 41.16 -5.17 41.67
C ILE A 925 42.06 -6.33 42.06
N SER A 926 41.73 -6.99 43.16
CA SER A 926 42.49 -8.13 43.68
C SER A 926 42.45 -9.30 42.70
N ILE A 927 43.53 -10.09 42.67
CA ILE A 927 43.65 -11.29 41.81
C ILE A 927 42.44 -12.22 41.99
N SER A 928 41.90 -12.32 43.21
CA SER A 928 40.67 -13.07 43.52
C SER A 928 39.42 -12.54 42.80
N ASN A 929 39.26 -11.22 42.72
CA ASN A 929 38.12 -10.60 42.03
C ASN A 929 38.34 -10.56 40.51
N TYR A 930 39.56 -10.32 40.03
CA TYR A 930 39.86 -10.36 38.60
C TYR A 930 39.73 -11.78 38.02
N ASP A 931 40.22 -12.81 38.73
CA ASP A 931 39.97 -14.22 38.38
C ASP A 931 38.47 -14.55 38.33
N ALA A 932 37.66 -13.97 39.23
CA ALA A 932 36.21 -14.18 39.27
C ALA A 932 35.48 -13.46 38.12
N ILE A 933 35.90 -12.24 37.78
CA ILE A 933 35.44 -11.47 36.62
C ILE A 933 35.71 -12.25 35.33
N LEU A 934 36.97 -12.65 35.11
CA LEU A 934 37.40 -13.42 33.94
C LEU A 934 36.63 -14.72 33.79
N ASN A 935 36.47 -15.51 34.87
CA ASN A 935 35.75 -16.79 34.80
C ASN A 935 34.23 -16.64 34.72
N GLY A 936 33.65 -15.57 35.28
CA GLY A 936 32.23 -15.26 35.17
C GLY A 936 31.86 -14.89 33.74
N TRP A 937 32.49 -13.84 33.19
CA TRP A 937 32.27 -13.38 31.82
C TRP A 937 32.60 -14.46 30.78
N ALA A 938 33.64 -15.27 31.00
CA ALA A 938 33.96 -16.39 30.11
C ALA A 938 32.88 -17.48 30.06
N ASN A 939 32.01 -17.60 31.07
CA ASN A 939 30.99 -18.64 31.17
C ASN A 939 29.55 -18.12 31.20
N GLY A 940 29.35 -16.83 30.95
CA GLY A 940 28.03 -16.27 30.66
C GLY A 940 27.39 -16.90 29.41
N ALA A 941 26.06 -16.92 29.36
CA ALA A 941 25.32 -17.32 28.16
C ALA A 941 25.33 -16.22 27.07
N ASN A 942 25.65 -14.99 27.48
CA ASN A 942 25.45 -13.75 26.73
C ASN A 942 26.78 -12.98 26.52
N THR A 943 27.90 -13.69 26.51
CA THR A 943 29.23 -13.08 26.38
C THR A 943 29.42 -12.53 24.96
N PRO A 944 29.63 -11.21 24.77
CA PRO A 944 29.81 -10.60 23.45
C PRO A 944 31.17 -11.00 22.84
N SER A 945 31.31 -10.81 21.54
CA SER A 945 32.55 -11.10 20.79
C SER A 945 33.24 -9.84 20.29
N ASN A 946 34.54 -9.93 20.00
CA ASN A 946 35.40 -8.85 19.47
C ASN A 946 35.64 -7.67 20.43
N ILE A 947 35.50 -7.86 21.75
CA ILE A 947 35.69 -6.79 22.73
C ILE A 947 37.16 -6.56 23.05
N THR A 948 37.56 -5.30 23.14
CA THR A 948 38.83 -4.91 23.78
C THR A 948 38.56 -4.54 25.23
N LEU A 949 39.19 -5.25 26.18
CA LEU A 949 39.20 -4.91 27.60
C LEU A 949 40.56 -4.29 27.96
N GLY A 950 40.55 -3.03 28.40
CA GLY A 950 41.74 -2.43 29.00
C GLY A 950 41.80 -2.71 30.50
N ALA A 951 42.88 -3.32 30.95
CA ALA A 951 43.10 -3.86 32.30
C ALA A 951 44.55 -3.66 32.79
N ASP A 952 45.23 -2.59 32.35
CA ASP A 952 46.61 -2.28 32.74
C ASP A 952 46.81 -2.19 34.25
N GLY A 953 47.90 -2.79 34.71
CA GLY A 953 48.24 -2.98 36.12
C GLY A 953 47.62 -4.23 36.77
N LEU A 954 46.61 -4.88 36.18
CA LEU A 954 45.97 -6.05 36.77
C LEU A 954 46.77 -7.34 36.55
N THR A 955 46.62 -8.26 37.51
CA THR A 955 47.25 -9.59 37.48
C THR A 955 46.22 -10.71 37.65
N TYR A 956 46.32 -11.75 36.83
CA TYR A 956 45.48 -12.94 36.88
C TYR A 956 46.28 -14.17 37.31
N SER A 957 45.66 -15.08 38.05
CA SER A 957 46.28 -16.34 38.47
C SER A 957 46.02 -17.46 37.44
N PRO A 958 46.62 -18.66 37.61
CA PRO A 958 46.30 -19.83 36.79
C PRO A 958 44.81 -20.23 36.76
N THR A 959 43.96 -19.76 37.69
CA THR A 959 42.50 -19.93 37.58
C THR A 959 41.85 -18.86 36.70
N GLY A 960 42.23 -17.59 36.79
CA GLY A 960 41.78 -16.51 35.90
C GLY A 960 42.18 -16.75 34.44
N ALA A 961 43.37 -17.32 34.22
CA ALA A 961 43.88 -17.70 32.91
C ALA A 961 42.89 -18.58 32.12
N VAL A 962 42.16 -19.49 32.77
CA VAL A 962 41.18 -20.37 32.09
C VAL A 962 40.01 -19.57 31.51
N GLY A 963 39.54 -18.53 32.23
CA GLY A 963 38.53 -17.61 31.73
C GLY A 963 39.07 -16.71 30.63
N ARG A 964 40.23 -16.09 30.86
CA ARG A 964 40.91 -15.19 29.91
C ARG A 964 41.20 -15.87 28.57
N ASP A 965 41.78 -17.07 28.60
CA ASP A 965 42.08 -17.85 27.39
C ASP A 965 40.80 -18.25 26.65
N LYS A 966 39.68 -18.49 27.35
CA LYS A 966 38.38 -18.76 26.72
C LYS A 966 37.82 -17.50 26.04
N LEU A 967 37.90 -16.33 26.68
CA LEU A 967 37.49 -15.04 26.11
C LEU A 967 38.28 -14.71 24.84
N ILE A 968 39.61 -14.91 24.85
CA ILE A 968 40.46 -14.73 23.67
C ILE A 968 40.08 -15.74 22.57
N ASN A 969 40.13 -17.06 22.86
CA ASN A 969 40.08 -18.09 21.82
C ASN A 969 38.66 -18.44 21.33
N GLN A 970 37.59 -18.08 22.05
CA GLN A 970 36.20 -18.39 21.66
C GLN A 970 35.38 -17.14 21.32
N PHE A 971 35.69 -15.99 21.92
CA PHE A 971 34.97 -14.74 21.74
C PHE A 971 35.81 -13.65 21.06
N ASN A 972 37.06 -13.94 20.67
CA ASN A 972 37.97 -13.00 20.01
C ASN A 972 38.21 -11.71 20.83
N TRP A 973 38.32 -11.82 22.16
CA TRP A 973 38.65 -10.67 23.01
C TRP A 973 40.13 -10.30 22.94
N VAL A 974 40.39 -8.99 23.02
CA VAL A 974 41.73 -8.41 23.17
C VAL A 974 41.87 -7.88 24.60
N PHE A 975 42.97 -8.19 25.26
CA PHE A 975 43.30 -7.69 26.60
C PHE A 975 44.50 -6.75 26.51
N ASP A 976 44.35 -5.52 27.00
CA ASP A 976 45.40 -4.51 27.03
C ASP A 976 45.91 -4.29 28.47
N GLY A 977 47.19 -4.55 28.68
CA GLY A 977 47.93 -4.26 29.93
C GLY A 977 47.90 -5.32 31.06
N ASP A 978 47.05 -6.35 31.01
CA ASP A 978 47.01 -7.37 32.07
C ASP A 978 48.12 -8.43 31.97
N SER A 979 48.44 -9.09 33.09
CA SER A 979 49.59 -9.99 33.18
C SER A 979 49.40 -11.21 34.12
N PRO A 980 50.10 -12.33 33.88
CA PRO A 980 50.04 -13.49 34.78
C PRO A 980 50.85 -13.26 36.07
N GLN A 981 50.36 -13.85 37.17
CA GLN A 981 51.00 -13.87 38.50
C GLN A 981 52.32 -14.68 38.58
#